data_AF-A0AAD8NYC1-F1
#
_entry.id   AF-A0AAD8NYC1-F1
#
_cell.length_a   1.000
_cell.length_b   1.000
_cell.length_c   1.000
_cell.angle_alpha   90.00
_cell.angle_beta   90.00
_cell.angle_gamma   90.00
#
_symmetry.space_group_name_H-M   'P 1'
#
loop_
_entity.id
_entity.type
_entity.pdbx_description
1 polymer ?
#
loop_
_entity_poly.entity_id
_entity_poly.type
_entity_poly.pdbx_seq_one_letter_code
_entity_poly.pdbx_strand_id
1 'polypeptide(L)'
;MITPFSATVTGWITSTFHHRGFAKPALYFLFILLSYYLGYLSANVNNPSYDHPPPPRTADTDHYKFQTRCVDPVPPQHVRQTIIDRVFNGSSPYQHFPQAHIKPFLRHQRIKGWGSTGLVFRNLIQKVEPRTIIEIGTFLGASAIHMAELTRQLGLQTQIVCIDDFRGWPGLPKRFQDIKMVNGDTMLLYQFMQNVVSVNGTENIIFLPFSTGSTLEKLCEWGVFADLIEVDAGHDFHSAWSDINRAYKLLKPGGILFGHDYFTVADNRGVRRAVNMFARVKGLRVKADGQHWGECKIDLTTHVTYNLWDLIISLTFFSSSLCLTHAHNKQTQALDNLYRTKRSGDSAIDTSNFKPPQDVKTDRVVLSQEGHKEKDKIERWPGQPMVNFDQYGGYVTVNESGGRAFYYYFVEAEESKESLPLLLWLNGGPGCSSLSYGAMQELGPFRVNSDGKTLYRNKFAWNHAANVLFVESPAGVGFSYSNISSYYNECGDESTAEDNYVFLLNWLERFSEYKDRDFYISGESYAGHYVPQLAHTILHYNKMANKTLINLKGILIGNAVINDETDELGMYDYFQTHALISDETSDQIHKHCDFSANATEETYECKKAMDVADHDSSDHINIYNIYAPLCLSQDLTSNPKRMSDVIDPCSEYYTHVYMNREDVQDAIHANVTKLDHDWEPCSDIIRQWGDSPSTIIPLLKEFMENNLRVWVFSGDTDGRVPVTSTKYSLNLMNLPVKTSWHPWLYQGEMGGFAQVYEGDLTFATVLGAGHQVPSYKPKNALALVTHFLTGEPLDGPGN
;
A
#
# COMPACT_ATOMS: atom_id res chain seq x y z
N MET A 1 7.82 -73.31 30.22
CA MET A 1 6.70 -73.85 31.02
C MET A 1 5.91 -72.68 31.56
N ILE A 2 4.62 -72.68 31.22
CA ILE A 2 3.49 -72.26 32.07
C ILE A 2 3.39 -70.75 32.39
N THR A 3 2.45 -70.13 31.65
CA THR A 3 1.59 -68.96 31.97
C THR A 3 0.78 -69.21 33.28
N PRO A 4 -0.35 -68.55 33.65
CA PRO A 4 -0.97 -67.24 33.33
C PRO A 4 -1.56 -66.53 34.59
N PHE A 5 -2.49 -65.58 34.33
CA PHE A 5 -3.66 -65.10 35.13
C PHE A 5 -3.49 -63.73 35.85
N SER A 6 -4.17 -62.64 35.42
CA SER A 6 -5.64 -62.36 35.39
C SER A 6 -6.12 -61.93 36.79
N ALA A 7 -7.05 -60.99 37.04
CA ALA A 7 -8.06 -60.30 36.27
C ALA A 7 -8.57 -59.08 37.10
N THR A 8 -9.17 -58.10 36.43
CA THR A 8 -10.40 -57.32 36.73
C THR A 8 -11.03 -57.40 38.15
N VAL A 9 -11.58 -56.33 38.74
CA VAL A 9 -12.94 -55.78 38.43
C VAL A 9 -13.21 -54.49 39.26
N THR A 10 -13.83 -53.54 38.56
CA THR A 10 -14.61 -52.32 38.87
C THR A 10 -15.09 -51.95 40.30
N GLY A 11 -15.08 -50.63 40.60
CA GLY A 11 -16.33 -49.84 40.59
C GLY A 11 -16.69 -48.91 41.77
N TRP A 12 -16.89 -47.61 41.46
CA TRP A 12 -17.86 -46.62 42.05
C TRP A 12 -17.69 -46.17 43.53
N ILE A 13 -17.96 -44.95 44.01
CA ILE A 13 -18.22 -43.57 43.53
C ILE A 13 -18.19 -42.62 44.77
N THR A 14 -17.77 -41.34 44.60
CA THR A 14 -18.05 -40.08 45.35
C THR A 14 -17.66 -39.83 46.83
N SER A 15 -17.02 -38.65 47.06
CA SER A 15 -17.54 -37.48 47.85
C SER A 15 -16.58 -36.80 48.87
N THR A 16 -16.04 -35.64 48.45
CA THR A 16 -15.87 -34.31 49.11
C THR A 16 -15.16 -34.06 50.48
N PHE A 17 -14.10 -33.22 50.40
CA PHE A 17 -13.70 -32.01 51.18
C PHE A 17 -13.80 -31.92 52.73
N HIS A 18 -12.69 -31.56 53.44
CA HIS A 18 -12.27 -30.17 53.79
C HIS A 18 -11.02 -30.05 54.74
N HIS A 19 -10.14 -29.09 54.39
CA HIS A 19 -9.16 -28.19 55.07
C HIS A 19 -8.59 -28.31 56.53
N ARG A 20 -7.26 -28.06 56.65
CA ARG A 20 -6.52 -26.86 57.22
C ARG A 20 -5.00 -27.19 57.35
N GLY A 21 -3.96 -26.33 57.21
CA GLY A 21 -3.76 -24.89 56.93
C GLY A 21 -2.23 -24.54 56.94
N PHE A 22 -1.82 -23.46 56.23
CA PHE A 22 -0.43 -22.97 56.03
C PHE A 22 -0.21 -21.57 56.64
N ALA A 23 1.03 -21.24 57.03
CA ALA A 23 1.51 -19.90 57.45
C ALA A 23 3.03 -19.80 57.10
N LYS A 24 3.73 -18.70 56.75
CA LYS A 24 3.52 -17.23 56.75
C LYS A 24 4.39 -16.53 55.65
N PRO A 25 3.91 -15.44 55.01
CA PRO A 25 4.68 -14.56 54.08
C PRO A 25 5.54 -13.45 54.71
N ALA A 26 5.50 -13.28 56.03
CA ALA A 26 6.11 -12.11 56.70
C ALA A 26 7.65 -12.08 56.71
N LEU A 27 8.29 -13.24 56.55
CA LEU A 27 9.76 -13.33 56.59
C LEU A 27 10.41 -12.74 55.33
N TYR A 28 9.75 -12.87 54.17
CA TYR A 28 10.27 -12.37 52.90
C TYR A 28 10.25 -10.84 52.80
N PHE A 29 9.24 -10.21 53.42
CA PHE A 29 9.11 -8.76 53.38
C PHE A 29 10.22 -8.03 54.15
N LEU A 30 10.72 -8.66 55.21
CA LEU A 30 11.78 -8.10 56.06
C LEU A 30 13.16 -8.11 55.38
N PHE A 31 13.43 -9.09 54.51
CA PHE A 31 14.68 -9.15 53.74
C PHE A 31 14.74 -8.12 52.61
N ILE A 32 13.60 -7.78 52.00
CA ILE A 32 13.53 -6.80 50.88
C ILE A 32 13.73 -5.36 51.40
N LEU A 33 13.22 -5.04 52.59
CA LEU A 33 13.43 -3.72 53.20
C LEU A 33 14.89 -3.46 53.58
N LEU A 34 15.62 -4.51 53.99
CA LEU A 34 17.02 -4.37 54.41
C LEU A 34 17.95 -4.10 53.21
N SER A 35 17.68 -4.70 52.05
CA SER A 35 18.49 -4.49 50.84
C SER A 35 18.28 -3.12 50.21
N TYR A 36 17.04 -2.59 50.24
CA TYR A 36 16.74 -1.26 49.74
C TYR A 36 17.43 -0.16 50.56
N TYR A 37 17.47 -0.31 51.89
CA TYR A 37 18.09 0.69 52.77
C TYR A 37 19.61 0.73 52.64
N LEU A 38 20.27 -0.42 52.42
CA LEU A 38 21.72 -0.49 52.19
C LEU A 38 22.14 0.06 50.82
N GLY A 39 21.30 -0.08 49.78
CA GLY A 39 21.55 0.51 48.47
C GLY A 39 21.43 2.03 48.45
N TYR A 40 20.54 2.60 49.25
CA TYR A 40 20.40 4.06 49.37
C TYR A 40 21.61 4.73 50.04
N LEU A 41 22.33 4.01 50.89
CA LEU A 41 23.52 4.52 51.58
C LEU A 41 24.82 4.45 50.75
N SER A 42 24.83 3.76 49.59
CA SER A 42 26.02 3.70 48.72
C SER A 42 26.05 4.78 47.63
N ALA A 43 24.96 5.53 47.43
CA ALA A 43 24.81 6.50 46.34
C ALA A 43 25.29 7.93 46.66
N ASN A 44 26.06 8.13 47.74
CA ASN A 44 26.58 9.46 48.12
C ASN A 44 28.10 9.44 48.30
N VAL A 45 28.86 9.63 47.21
CA VAL A 45 30.21 10.20 47.24
C VAL A 45 30.46 11.05 46.01
N ASN A 46 30.90 12.29 46.26
CA ASN A 46 31.25 13.38 45.36
C ASN A 46 32.27 13.02 44.26
N ASN A 47 32.23 13.74 43.13
CA ASN A 47 33.44 14.14 42.39
C ASN A 47 33.20 15.36 41.46
N PRO A 48 34.28 16.08 41.07
CA PRO A 48 34.30 17.54 41.03
C PRO A 48 34.10 18.16 39.63
N SER A 49 33.83 19.47 39.64
CA SER A 49 33.63 20.33 38.47
C SER A 49 34.88 20.45 37.59
N TYR A 50 34.70 20.32 36.28
CA TYR A 50 35.57 20.94 35.28
C TYR A 50 34.72 21.75 34.30
N ASP A 51 35.04 23.05 34.23
CA ASP A 51 34.49 24.03 33.31
C ASP A 51 34.99 23.79 31.88
N HIS A 52 34.05 23.59 30.95
CA HIS A 52 34.25 23.91 29.53
C HIS A 52 33.04 24.71 29.02
N PRO A 53 33.27 25.79 28.24
CA PRO A 53 32.17 26.60 27.70
C PRO A 53 31.39 25.78 26.65
N PRO A 54 30.06 25.92 26.58
CA PRO A 54 29.27 25.19 25.61
C PRO A 54 29.57 25.69 24.18
N PRO A 55 29.66 24.79 23.18
CA PRO A 55 29.70 25.19 21.79
C PRO A 55 28.36 25.84 21.38
N PRO A 56 28.31 26.64 20.30
CA PRO A 56 27.09 27.30 19.88
C PRO A 56 26.05 26.23 19.55
N ARG A 57 24.81 26.41 20.04
CA ARG A 57 23.66 25.60 19.62
C ARG A 57 23.45 25.81 18.13
N THR A 58 23.97 24.92 17.30
CA THR A 58 23.42 24.67 15.98
C THR A 58 22.05 24.05 16.20
N ALA A 59 21.00 24.76 15.81
CA ALA A 59 19.64 24.23 15.81
C ALA A 59 19.64 22.98 14.93
N ASP A 60 19.55 21.81 15.55
CA ASP A 60 19.31 20.54 14.91
C ASP A 60 17.82 20.53 14.51
N THR A 61 17.50 21.13 13.38
CA THR A 61 16.15 21.04 12.80
C THR A 61 16.06 19.73 12.05
N ASP A 62 15.67 18.69 12.79
CA ASP A 62 15.16 17.44 12.26
C ASP A 62 13.90 17.73 11.43
N HIS A 63 14.08 17.86 10.11
CA HIS A 63 13.01 18.18 9.15
C HIS A 63 12.06 16.99 8.87
N TYR A 64 12.21 15.86 9.58
CA TYR A 64 11.51 14.60 9.30
C TYR A 64 10.62 14.10 10.45
N LYS A 65 10.51 14.85 11.55
CA LYS A 65 9.50 14.60 12.59
C LYS A 65 8.17 15.27 12.23
N PHE A 66 7.22 14.48 11.73
CA PHE A 66 5.82 14.90 11.73
C PHE A 66 5.25 14.71 13.13
N GLN A 67 5.00 15.80 13.84
CA GLN A 67 4.30 15.75 15.12
C GLN A 67 2.87 15.24 14.88
N THR A 68 2.58 14.03 15.36
CA THR A 68 1.22 13.45 15.35
C THR A 68 0.30 14.09 16.39
N ARG A 69 0.86 14.92 17.27
CA ARG A 69 0.17 15.67 18.30
C ARG A 69 0.60 17.13 18.25
N CYS A 70 -0.37 18.03 18.26
CA CYS A 70 -0.10 19.45 18.48
C CYS A 70 0.62 19.64 19.81
N VAL A 71 1.42 20.71 19.91
CA VAL A 71 2.04 21.09 21.18
C VAL A 71 0.97 21.54 22.18
N ASP A 72 1.36 21.68 23.45
CA ASP A 72 0.42 22.07 24.51
C ASP A 72 -0.30 23.40 24.19
N PRO A 73 -1.60 23.52 24.51
CA PRO A 73 -2.37 24.71 24.17
C PRO A 73 -1.82 25.99 24.81
N VAL A 74 -1.65 27.04 24.02
CA VAL A 74 -1.42 28.38 24.55
C VAL A 74 -2.70 28.91 25.19
N PRO A 75 -2.59 29.66 26.31
CA PRO A 75 -3.75 30.29 26.91
C PRO A 75 -4.48 31.20 25.90
N PRO A 76 -5.83 31.21 25.86
CA PRO A 76 -6.57 31.96 24.84
C PRO A 76 -6.18 33.44 24.74
N GLN A 77 -5.88 34.10 25.87
CA GLN A 77 -5.44 35.50 25.91
C GLN A 77 -4.11 35.76 25.19
N HIS A 78 -3.30 34.73 24.93
CA HIS A 78 -2.02 34.85 24.23
C HIS A 78 -2.10 34.45 22.74
N VAL A 79 -3.22 33.90 22.27
CA VAL A 79 -3.35 33.42 20.87
C VAL A 79 -3.03 34.51 19.86
N ARG A 80 -3.65 35.69 19.98
CA ARG A 80 -3.40 36.83 19.09
C ARG A 80 -1.94 37.30 19.14
N GLN A 81 -1.35 37.40 20.33
CA GLN A 81 0.03 37.84 20.46
C GLN A 81 0.99 36.83 19.80
N THR A 82 0.77 35.53 20.01
CA THR A 82 1.51 34.46 19.34
C THR A 82 1.45 34.60 17.82
N ILE A 83 0.28 34.91 17.25
CA ILE A 83 0.14 35.12 15.80
C ILE A 83 0.87 36.39 15.34
N ILE A 84 0.71 37.50 16.06
CA ILE A 84 1.39 38.77 15.74
C ILE A 84 2.91 38.59 15.74
N ASP A 85 3.46 37.91 16.75
CA ASP A 85 4.89 37.70 16.87
C ASP A 85 5.43 36.78 15.77
N ARG A 86 4.72 35.69 15.46
CA ARG A 86 5.19 34.67 14.51
C ARG A 86 4.96 35.03 13.04
N VAL A 87 3.92 35.82 12.74
CA VAL A 87 3.51 36.10 11.34
C VAL A 87 3.76 37.55 10.96
N PHE A 88 3.56 38.49 11.88
CA PHE A 88 3.60 39.92 11.61
C PHE A 88 4.76 40.65 12.30
N ASN A 89 5.77 39.89 12.73
CA ASN A 89 7.01 40.40 13.31
C ASN A 89 6.76 41.37 14.48
N GLY A 90 5.80 41.04 15.35
CA GLY A 90 5.49 41.79 16.57
C GLY A 90 4.62 43.04 16.38
N SER A 91 4.24 43.39 15.14
CA SER A 91 3.39 44.56 14.85
C SER A 91 2.02 44.15 14.33
N SER A 92 0.95 44.86 14.70
CA SER A 92 -0.39 44.55 14.20
C SER A 92 -0.45 44.71 12.68
N PRO A 93 -1.03 43.75 11.93
CA PRO A 93 -1.15 43.87 10.47
C PRO A 93 -2.06 45.03 10.03
N TYR A 94 -2.87 45.56 10.95
CA TYR A 94 -3.71 46.74 10.70
C TYR A 94 -2.98 48.06 10.96
N GLN A 95 -1.79 48.01 11.55
CA GLN A 95 -0.99 49.19 11.84
C GLN A 95 -0.50 49.81 10.52
N HIS A 96 -0.90 51.06 10.26
CA HIS A 96 -0.64 51.81 9.02
C HIS A 96 -1.42 51.33 7.77
N PHE A 97 -2.50 50.56 7.94
CA PHE A 97 -3.44 50.28 6.84
C PHE A 97 -4.43 51.45 6.62
N PRO A 98 -4.80 51.80 5.37
CA PRO A 98 -4.29 51.27 4.11
C PRO A 98 -2.97 51.94 3.69
N GLN A 99 -2.07 51.15 3.11
CA GLN A 99 -0.81 51.64 2.57
C GLN A 99 -1.08 52.61 1.40
N ALA A 100 -0.25 53.64 1.23
CA ALA A 100 -0.48 54.71 0.26
C ALA A 100 -0.64 54.20 -1.19
N HIS A 101 0.09 53.15 -1.55
CA HIS A 101 0.02 52.55 -2.89
C HIS A 101 -1.18 51.61 -3.09
N ILE A 102 -1.81 51.13 -2.01
CA ILE A 102 -3.00 50.25 -2.05
C ILE A 102 -4.29 51.06 -2.05
N LYS A 103 -4.29 52.21 -1.37
CA LYS A 103 -5.45 53.08 -1.16
C LYS A 103 -6.28 53.40 -2.44
N PRO A 104 -5.68 53.64 -3.63
CA PRO A 104 -6.44 53.91 -4.85
C PRO A 104 -7.19 52.71 -5.43
N PHE A 105 -6.86 51.48 -5.00
CA PHE A 105 -7.40 50.24 -5.55
C PHE A 105 -8.48 49.59 -4.67
N LEU A 106 -8.67 50.12 -3.45
CA LEU A 106 -9.69 49.64 -2.50
C LEU A 106 -11.09 50.06 -2.91
N ARG A 107 -12.08 49.19 -2.71
CA ARG A 107 -13.48 49.53 -2.97
C ARG A 107 -14.02 50.43 -1.86
N HIS A 108 -14.90 51.35 -2.22
CA HIS A 108 -15.63 52.15 -1.24
C HIS A 108 -16.85 51.42 -0.65
N GLN A 109 -17.42 50.48 -1.40
CA GLN A 109 -18.59 49.69 -0.97
C GLN A 109 -18.16 48.37 -0.33
N ARG A 110 -18.70 48.11 0.87
CA ARG A 110 -18.56 46.83 1.58
C ARG A 110 -19.28 45.73 0.80
N ILE A 111 -18.58 44.65 0.50
CA ILE A 111 -19.16 43.49 -0.19
C ILE A 111 -19.92 42.64 0.85
N LYS A 112 -21.17 42.27 0.53
CA LYS A 112 -21.96 41.34 1.34
C LYS A 112 -21.49 39.91 1.07
N GLY A 113 -21.13 39.17 2.12
CA GLY A 113 -20.97 37.71 2.04
C GLY A 113 -22.32 36.99 2.01
N TRP A 114 -22.29 35.71 1.68
CA TRP A 114 -23.46 34.83 1.65
C TRP A 114 -23.45 33.92 2.87
N GLY A 115 -24.62 33.51 3.37
CA GLY A 115 -24.72 32.60 4.52
C GLY A 115 -24.29 33.18 5.89
N SER A 116 -23.51 34.26 5.89
CA SER A 116 -22.78 34.79 7.05
C SER A 116 -23.57 35.37 8.22
N THR A 117 -24.91 35.36 8.17
CA THR A 117 -25.79 35.94 9.22
C THR A 117 -26.89 34.97 9.68
N GLY A 118 -26.69 33.67 9.47
CA GLY A 118 -27.63 32.63 9.93
C GLY A 118 -27.82 32.64 11.45
N LEU A 119 -28.98 32.18 11.93
CA LEU A 119 -29.26 32.07 13.37
C LEU A 119 -28.29 31.13 14.10
N VAL A 120 -27.71 30.17 13.37
CA VAL A 120 -26.73 29.20 13.88
C VAL A 120 -25.54 29.89 14.56
N PHE A 121 -25.03 31.01 14.02
CA PHE A 121 -23.90 31.74 14.59
C PHE A 121 -24.21 32.24 16.00
N ARG A 122 -25.37 32.91 16.16
CA ARG A 122 -25.81 33.42 17.46
C ARG A 122 -26.04 32.26 18.44
N ASN A 123 -26.72 31.21 17.99
CA ASN A 123 -27.03 30.05 18.83
C ASN A 123 -25.75 29.35 19.33
N LEU A 124 -24.78 29.12 18.44
CA LEU A 124 -23.52 28.47 18.80
C LEU A 124 -22.64 29.37 19.67
N ILE A 125 -22.53 30.66 19.39
CA ILE A 125 -21.74 31.60 20.21
C ILE A 125 -22.33 31.72 21.62
N GLN A 126 -23.65 31.80 21.76
CA GLN A 126 -24.32 31.83 23.08
C GLN A 126 -24.14 30.50 23.84
N LYS A 127 -24.07 29.38 23.12
CA LYS A 127 -23.93 28.05 23.72
C LYS A 127 -22.49 27.74 24.15
N VAL A 128 -21.51 28.13 23.33
CA VAL A 128 -20.09 27.80 23.52
C VAL A 128 -19.35 28.88 24.31
N GLU A 129 -19.79 30.14 24.24
CA GLU A 129 -19.10 31.30 24.81
C GLU A 129 -17.60 31.33 24.47
N PRO A 130 -17.23 31.25 23.17
CA PRO A 130 -15.86 30.97 22.75
C PRO A 130 -14.88 32.08 23.12
N ARG A 131 -13.68 31.72 23.59
CA ARG A 131 -12.53 32.63 23.74
C ARG A 131 -11.74 32.73 22.43
N THR A 132 -11.67 31.64 21.69
CA THR A 132 -11.00 31.57 20.38
C THR A 132 -11.94 30.93 19.35
N ILE A 133 -12.17 31.64 18.25
CA ILE A 133 -12.85 31.14 17.05
C ILE A 133 -11.81 31.02 15.92
N ILE A 134 -11.82 29.91 15.18
CA ILE A 134 -11.10 29.80 13.91
C ILE A 134 -12.12 29.74 12.78
N GLU A 135 -11.92 30.54 11.75
CA GLU A 135 -12.73 30.55 10.54
C GLU A 135 -11.86 30.20 9.34
N ILE A 136 -12.25 29.16 8.61
CA ILE A 136 -11.56 28.67 7.42
C ILE A 136 -12.36 29.07 6.18
N GLY A 137 -11.70 29.67 5.18
CA GLY A 137 -12.35 30.17 3.97
C GLY A 137 -12.95 31.55 4.15
N THR A 138 -12.26 32.44 4.88
CA THR A 138 -12.80 33.74 5.31
C THR A 138 -13.19 34.68 4.17
N PHE A 139 -12.55 34.56 3.00
CA PHE A 139 -12.76 35.40 1.81
C PHE A 139 -12.70 36.91 2.12
N LEU A 140 -13.85 37.58 2.25
CA LEU A 140 -13.97 39.02 2.53
C LEU A 140 -14.45 39.36 3.95
N GLY A 141 -14.62 38.33 4.81
CA GLY A 141 -14.80 38.48 6.25
C GLY A 141 -16.22 38.79 6.71
N ALA A 142 -17.25 38.44 5.93
CA ALA A 142 -18.63 38.72 6.31
C ALA A 142 -19.05 37.98 7.59
N SER A 143 -18.73 36.68 7.68
CA SER A 143 -18.94 35.78 8.84
C SER A 143 -18.06 36.20 10.00
N ALA A 144 -16.75 36.40 9.79
CA ALA A 144 -15.82 36.95 10.77
C ALA A 144 -16.37 38.20 11.49
N ILE A 145 -16.82 39.18 10.71
CA ILE A 145 -17.33 40.44 11.24
C ILE A 145 -18.66 40.23 11.98
N HIS A 146 -19.53 39.36 11.46
CA HIS A 146 -20.78 39.03 12.13
C HIS A 146 -20.53 38.37 13.49
N MET A 147 -19.63 37.38 13.55
CA MET A 147 -19.21 36.73 14.80
C MET A 147 -18.56 37.72 15.78
N ALA A 148 -17.72 38.65 15.29
CA ALA A 148 -17.12 39.70 16.12
C ALA A 148 -18.19 40.64 16.72
N GLU A 149 -19.22 40.98 15.94
CA GLU A 149 -20.33 41.80 16.44
C GLU A 149 -21.18 41.05 17.46
N LEU A 150 -21.49 39.77 17.22
CA LEU A 150 -22.27 38.93 18.15
C LEU A 150 -21.54 38.74 19.49
N THR A 151 -20.26 38.40 19.45
CA THR A 151 -19.43 38.23 20.66
C THR A 151 -19.34 39.52 21.46
N ARG A 152 -19.19 40.67 20.78
CA ARG A 152 -19.23 42.00 21.42
C ARG A 152 -20.59 42.30 22.06
N GLN A 153 -21.70 42.01 21.38
CA GLN A 153 -23.06 42.19 21.94
C GLN A 153 -23.29 41.34 23.19
N LEU A 154 -22.67 40.16 23.25
CA LEU A 154 -22.75 39.22 24.38
C LEU A 154 -21.72 39.49 25.48
N GLY A 155 -20.87 40.51 25.33
CA GLY A 155 -19.82 40.85 26.31
C GLY A 155 -18.67 39.83 26.37
N LEU A 156 -18.50 39.01 25.34
CA LEU A 156 -17.44 38.00 25.27
C LEU A 156 -16.11 38.62 24.82
N GLN A 157 -15.03 38.21 25.47
CA GLN A 157 -13.67 38.53 25.05
C GLN A 157 -13.15 37.45 24.10
N THR A 158 -13.63 37.50 22.86
CA THR A 158 -13.36 36.50 21.83
C THR A 158 -12.35 37.02 20.80
N GLN A 159 -11.41 36.15 20.42
CA GLN A 159 -10.50 36.36 19.31
C GLN A 159 -10.91 35.47 18.13
N ILE A 160 -10.91 36.03 16.92
CA ILE A 160 -11.29 35.35 15.69
C ILE A 160 -10.06 35.29 14.79
N VAL A 161 -9.65 34.07 14.46
CA VAL A 161 -8.51 33.77 13.60
C VAL A 161 -9.05 33.35 12.24
N CYS A 162 -8.87 34.22 11.25
CA CYS A 162 -9.35 34.05 9.88
C CYS A 162 -8.26 33.44 8.99
N ILE A 163 -8.57 32.33 8.32
CA ILE A 163 -7.64 31.56 7.48
C ILE A 163 -8.15 31.58 6.04
N ASP A 164 -7.35 32.14 5.14
CA ASP A 164 -7.61 32.20 3.70
C ASP A 164 -6.30 32.56 2.98
N ASP A 165 -6.08 32.12 1.75
CA ASP A 165 -4.93 32.57 0.96
C ASP A 165 -5.18 33.95 0.30
N PHE A 166 -6.43 34.43 0.36
CA PHE A 166 -6.95 35.65 -0.22
C PHE A 166 -6.61 35.83 -1.70
N ARG A 167 -6.54 34.72 -2.45
CA ARG A 167 -6.36 34.73 -3.91
C ARG A 167 -7.65 34.40 -4.65
N GLY A 168 -8.64 33.86 -3.94
CA GLY A 168 -9.91 33.42 -4.51
C GLY A 168 -9.76 32.15 -5.34
N TRP A 169 -10.70 31.88 -6.24
CA TRP A 169 -10.74 30.66 -7.03
C TRP A 169 -10.64 30.96 -8.54
N PRO A 170 -10.36 29.97 -9.42
CA PRO A 170 -10.18 30.18 -10.85
C PRO A 170 -11.36 30.86 -11.59
N GLY A 171 -12.56 30.87 -11.00
CA GLY A 171 -13.73 31.56 -11.52
C GLY A 171 -13.96 32.98 -10.98
N LEU A 172 -13.17 33.43 -10.00
CA LEU A 172 -13.31 34.74 -9.34
C LEU A 172 -13.31 35.91 -10.33
N PRO A 173 -12.39 35.99 -11.33
CA PRO A 173 -12.36 37.13 -12.25
C PRO A 173 -13.65 37.27 -13.08
N LYS A 174 -14.31 36.15 -13.40
CA LYS A 174 -15.58 36.16 -14.16
C LYS A 174 -16.74 36.72 -13.33
N ARG A 175 -16.76 36.41 -12.03
CA ARG A 175 -17.85 36.77 -11.10
C ARG A 175 -17.67 38.16 -10.46
N PHE A 176 -16.42 38.59 -10.29
CA PHE A 176 -16.05 39.85 -9.64
C PHE A 176 -15.03 40.64 -10.47
N GLN A 177 -15.49 41.16 -11.61
CA GLN A 177 -14.66 41.87 -12.59
C GLN A 177 -14.07 43.19 -12.08
N ASP A 178 -14.58 43.71 -10.96
CA ASP A 178 -14.17 44.97 -10.36
C ASP A 178 -13.10 44.81 -9.26
N ILE A 179 -12.73 43.57 -8.92
CA ILE A 179 -11.58 43.28 -8.05
C ILE A 179 -10.32 43.29 -8.91
N LYS A 180 -9.53 44.34 -8.77
CA LYS A 180 -8.30 44.51 -9.54
C LYS A 180 -7.24 43.48 -9.12
N MET A 181 -6.42 43.06 -10.07
CA MET A 181 -5.14 42.43 -9.79
C MET A 181 -4.04 43.49 -9.83
N VAL A 182 -3.24 43.57 -8.77
CA VAL A 182 -2.11 44.51 -8.68
C VAL A 182 -0.85 43.67 -8.52
N ASN A 183 0.12 43.85 -9.42
CA ASN A 183 1.37 43.08 -9.44
C ASN A 183 1.17 41.55 -9.46
N GLY A 184 0.12 41.07 -10.12
CA GLY A 184 -0.18 39.64 -10.23
C GLY A 184 -0.90 39.03 -9.03
N ASP A 185 -1.26 39.82 -8.02
CA ASP A 185 -2.03 39.37 -6.85
C ASP A 185 -3.43 40.02 -6.79
N THR A 186 -4.39 39.34 -6.18
CA THR A 186 -5.76 39.86 -6.04
C THR A 186 -5.87 40.80 -4.85
N MET A 187 -6.74 41.82 -4.95
CA MET A 187 -6.93 42.79 -3.87
C MET A 187 -7.82 42.28 -2.70
N LEU A 188 -8.11 40.97 -2.63
CA LEU A 188 -9.03 40.40 -1.65
C LEU A 188 -8.57 40.60 -0.20
N LEU A 189 -7.28 40.38 0.09
CA LEU A 189 -6.75 40.56 1.44
C LEU A 189 -6.94 42.00 1.93
N TYR A 190 -6.52 42.96 1.11
CA TYR A 190 -6.64 44.37 1.46
C TYR A 190 -8.11 44.81 1.58
N GLN A 191 -9.00 44.22 0.78
CA GLN A 191 -10.43 44.46 0.88
C GLN A 191 -11.03 43.88 2.18
N PHE A 192 -10.61 42.68 2.57
CA PHE A 192 -10.93 42.09 3.87
C PHE A 192 -10.46 43.00 5.01
N MET A 193 -9.21 43.45 4.98
CA MET A 193 -8.65 44.35 6.00
C MET A 193 -9.46 45.66 6.11
N GLN A 194 -9.85 46.26 4.98
CA GLN A 194 -10.71 47.44 4.96
C GLN A 194 -12.06 47.18 5.61
N ASN A 195 -12.67 46.01 5.35
CA ASN A 195 -13.94 45.63 5.95
C ASN A 195 -13.82 45.51 7.48
N VAL A 196 -12.75 44.89 7.98
CA VAL A 196 -12.48 44.76 9.43
C VAL A 196 -12.26 46.13 10.09
N VAL A 197 -11.46 47.00 9.45
CA VAL A 197 -11.22 48.37 9.95
C VAL A 197 -12.52 49.17 9.97
N SER A 198 -13.38 49.03 8.97
CA SER A 198 -14.64 49.80 8.88
C SER A 198 -15.63 49.52 10.03
N VAL A 199 -15.47 48.41 10.75
CA VAL A 199 -16.33 48.01 11.88
C VAL A 199 -15.62 48.08 13.23
N ASN A 200 -14.43 48.67 13.30
CA ASN A 200 -13.56 48.67 14.47
C ASN A 200 -13.28 47.25 15.00
N GLY A 201 -13.12 46.27 14.10
CA GLY A 201 -12.88 44.87 14.46
C GLY A 201 -11.40 44.50 14.64
N THR A 202 -10.48 45.47 14.50
CA THR A 202 -9.03 45.23 14.40
C THR A 202 -8.43 44.55 15.60
N GLU A 203 -9.00 44.72 16.80
CA GLU A 203 -8.51 44.11 18.04
C GLU A 203 -8.92 42.64 18.22
N ASN A 204 -10.05 42.25 17.63
CA ASN A 204 -10.64 40.93 17.87
C ASN A 204 -10.49 40.00 16.66
N ILE A 205 -10.28 40.54 15.46
CA ILE A 205 -10.07 39.78 14.23
C ILE A 205 -8.60 39.84 13.84
N ILE A 206 -8.03 38.69 13.48
CA ILE A 206 -6.69 38.58 12.89
C ILE A 206 -6.75 37.59 11.73
N PHE A 207 -5.94 37.82 10.68
CA PHE A 207 -5.92 36.96 9.50
C PHE A 207 -4.56 36.27 9.33
N LEU A 208 -4.58 35.14 8.64
CA LEU A 208 -3.42 34.36 8.23
C LEU A 208 -3.51 34.14 6.72
N PRO A 209 -2.77 34.92 5.90
CA PRO A 209 -2.91 34.95 4.45
C PRO A 209 -2.18 33.77 3.78
N PHE A 210 -2.45 32.55 4.20
CA PHE A 210 -1.81 31.33 3.74
C PHE A 210 -2.86 30.24 3.49
N SER A 211 -2.48 29.18 2.79
CA SER A 211 -3.37 28.04 2.55
C SER A 211 -3.88 27.44 3.86
N THR A 212 -5.10 26.89 3.85
CA THR A 212 -5.70 26.23 5.01
C THR A 212 -4.78 25.15 5.59
N GLY A 213 -4.23 24.29 4.71
CA GLY A 213 -3.38 23.18 5.10
C GLY A 213 -2.15 23.61 5.90
N SER A 214 -1.38 24.57 5.37
CA SER A 214 -0.18 25.08 6.04
C SER A 214 -0.51 25.86 7.31
N THR A 215 -1.61 26.61 7.31
CA THR A 215 -2.00 27.41 8.47
C THR A 215 -2.42 26.53 9.64
N LEU A 216 -3.30 25.56 9.42
CA LEU A 216 -3.77 24.68 10.50
C LEU A 216 -2.64 23.83 11.10
N GLU A 217 -1.67 23.43 10.28
CA GLU A 217 -0.46 22.75 10.74
C GLU A 217 0.39 23.66 11.64
N LYS A 218 0.61 24.92 11.24
CA LYS A 218 1.34 25.88 12.08
C LYS A 218 0.60 26.25 13.36
N LEU A 219 -0.73 26.38 13.32
CA LEU A 219 -1.52 26.60 14.54
C LEU A 219 -1.39 25.41 15.51
N CYS A 220 -1.36 24.18 15.00
CA CYS A 220 -1.09 22.96 15.78
C CYS A 220 0.31 23.01 16.44
N GLU A 221 1.34 23.39 15.70
CA GLU A 221 2.71 23.57 16.21
C GLU A 221 2.85 24.73 17.21
N TRP A 222 1.95 25.72 17.15
CA TRP A 222 1.98 26.89 18.04
C TRP A 222 1.06 26.73 19.26
N GLY A 223 0.38 25.59 19.38
CA GLY A 223 -0.56 25.32 20.46
C GLY A 223 -1.82 26.19 20.37
N VAL A 224 -2.19 26.69 19.20
CA VAL A 224 -3.40 27.51 19.02
C VAL A 224 -4.59 26.59 18.75
N PHE A 225 -5.49 26.51 19.73
CA PHE A 225 -6.73 25.73 19.66
C PHE A 225 -7.95 26.64 19.80
N ALA A 226 -9.08 26.20 19.25
CA ALA A 226 -10.32 26.94 19.25
C ALA A 226 -11.45 26.24 20.02
N ASP A 227 -12.34 27.05 20.57
CA ASP A 227 -13.57 26.60 21.22
C ASP A 227 -14.69 26.42 20.18
N LEU A 228 -14.63 27.18 19.08
CA LEU A 228 -15.56 27.11 17.95
C LEU A 228 -14.78 27.21 16.65
N ILE A 229 -15.03 26.31 15.69
CA ILE A 229 -14.39 26.35 14.38
C ILE A 229 -15.45 26.33 13.28
N GLU A 230 -15.39 27.33 12.41
CA GLU A 230 -16.21 27.45 11.21
C GLU A 230 -15.42 26.98 9.98
N VAL A 231 -16.01 26.10 9.18
CA VAL A 231 -15.45 25.62 7.91
C VAL A 231 -16.36 26.08 6.77
N ASP A 232 -15.92 27.13 6.05
CA ASP A 232 -16.58 27.67 4.85
C ASP A 232 -15.61 27.62 3.66
N ALA A 233 -15.01 26.44 3.47
CA ALA A 233 -13.97 26.20 2.46
C ALA A 233 -14.52 25.59 1.16
N GLY A 234 -13.64 25.11 0.27
CA GLY A 234 -14.00 24.59 -1.05
C GLY A 234 -15.24 23.68 -1.06
N HIS A 235 -16.10 23.86 -2.07
CA HIS A 235 -17.44 23.26 -2.10
C HIS A 235 -17.46 21.81 -2.63
N ASP A 236 -16.29 21.26 -2.95
CA ASP A 236 -16.10 19.86 -3.35
C ASP A 236 -15.79 18.95 -2.15
N PHE A 237 -15.94 17.65 -2.35
CA PHE A 237 -15.73 16.67 -1.30
C PHE A 237 -14.30 16.68 -0.74
N HIS A 238 -13.27 16.78 -1.57
CA HIS A 238 -11.87 16.61 -1.14
C HIS A 238 -11.39 17.81 -0.33
N SER A 239 -11.71 19.02 -0.79
CA SER A 239 -11.38 20.26 -0.07
C SER A 239 -12.07 20.29 1.30
N ALA A 240 -13.39 20.05 1.33
CA ALA A 240 -14.16 20.02 2.58
C ALA A 240 -13.67 18.90 3.51
N TRP A 241 -13.38 17.70 2.99
CA TRP A 241 -12.86 16.58 3.77
C TRP A 241 -11.52 16.90 4.42
N SER A 242 -10.58 17.46 3.66
CA SER A 242 -9.27 17.86 4.17
C SER A 242 -9.40 18.90 5.28
N ASP A 243 -10.20 19.95 5.05
CA ASP A 243 -10.33 21.07 5.98
C ASP A 243 -11.01 20.65 7.28
N ILE A 244 -12.09 19.84 7.20
CA ILE A 244 -12.75 19.26 8.38
C ILE A 244 -11.76 18.41 9.20
N ASN A 245 -11.01 17.52 8.56
CA ASN A 245 -10.09 16.62 9.27
C ASN A 245 -8.92 17.36 9.93
N ARG A 246 -8.41 18.42 9.28
CA ARG A 246 -7.33 19.26 9.83
C ARG A 246 -7.85 20.17 10.94
N ALA A 247 -8.99 20.81 10.72
CA ALA A 247 -9.65 21.70 11.69
C ALA A 247 -9.99 20.97 12.99
N TYR A 248 -10.50 19.74 12.88
CA TYR A 248 -10.88 18.94 14.04
C TYR A 248 -9.74 18.71 15.04
N LYS A 249 -8.48 18.65 14.57
CA LYS A 249 -7.30 18.51 15.45
C LYS A 249 -7.09 19.71 16.37
N LEU A 250 -7.56 20.89 15.97
CA LEU A 250 -7.43 22.14 16.72
C LEU A 250 -8.66 22.44 17.58
N LEU A 251 -9.66 21.55 17.58
CA LEU A 251 -10.86 21.73 18.38
C LEU A 251 -10.61 21.30 19.82
N LYS A 252 -10.86 22.20 20.77
CA LYS A 252 -10.74 21.86 22.20
C LYS A 252 -11.82 20.88 22.64
N PRO A 253 -11.60 20.11 23.72
CA PRO A 253 -12.65 19.33 24.35
C PRO A 253 -13.88 20.20 24.68
N GLY A 254 -15.07 19.77 24.23
CA GLY A 254 -16.32 20.51 24.39
C GLY A 254 -16.57 21.59 23.34
N GLY A 255 -15.61 21.84 22.44
CA GLY A 255 -15.77 22.76 21.33
C GLY A 255 -16.69 22.24 20.23
N ILE A 256 -17.11 23.13 19.34
CA ILE A 256 -18.00 22.80 18.21
C ILE A 256 -17.31 23.10 16.87
N LEU A 257 -17.36 22.13 15.96
CA LEU A 257 -17.05 22.31 14.54
C LEU A 257 -18.36 22.46 13.78
N PHE A 258 -18.48 23.51 12.96
CA PHE A 258 -19.65 23.80 12.14
C PHE A 258 -19.24 24.40 10.79
N GLY A 259 -20.16 24.46 9.83
CA GLY A 259 -19.89 25.05 8.51
C GLY A 259 -21.17 25.21 7.68
N HIS A 260 -21.02 25.74 6.46
CA HIS A 260 -22.13 26.03 5.54
C HIS A 260 -22.32 24.92 4.48
N ASP A 261 -23.13 25.17 3.45
CA ASP A 261 -23.34 24.33 2.27
C ASP A 261 -23.79 22.87 2.55
N TYR A 262 -24.52 22.68 3.65
CA TYR A 262 -25.17 21.43 3.99
C TYR A 262 -26.57 21.35 3.35
N PHE A 263 -26.61 21.03 2.05
CA PHE A 263 -27.84 20.96 1.26
C PHE A 263 -28.76 19.78 1.64
N THR A 264 -29.91 19.65 0.95
CA THR A 264 -30.93 18.62 1.22
C THR A 264 -30.43 17.19 0.97
N VAL A 265 -31.19 16.17 1.38
CA VAL A 265 -30.79 14.74 1.29
C VAL A 265 -30.42 14.32 -0.14
N ALA A 266 -30.98 14.98 -1.14
CA ALA A 266 -30.69 14.72 -2.56
C ALA A 266 -29.31 15.21 -3.02
N ASP A 267 -28.66 16.13 -2.29
CA ASP A 267 -27.39 16.73 -2.68
C ASP A 267 -26.24 16.20 -1.80
N ASN A 268 -25.74 15.02 -2.17
CA ASN A 268 -24.68 14.30 -1.46
C ASN A 268 -23.34 14.30 -2.23
N ARG A 269 -23.01 15.38 -2.95
CA ARG A 269 -21.87 15.40 -3.89
C ARG A 269 -20.62 16.10 -3.36
N GLY A 270 -20.76 17.08 -2.45
CA GLY A 270 -19.65 17.89 -1.94
C GLY A 270 -19.53 17.90 -0.41
N VAL A 271 -19.70 19.08 0.20
CA VAL A 271 -19.55 19.34 1.64
C VAL A 271 -20.36 18.37 2.51
N ARG A 272 -21.64 18.13 2.18
CA ARG A 272 -22.50 17.20 2.92
C ARG A 272 -21.93 15.78 3.01
N ARG A 273 -21.35 15.26 1.92
CA ARG A 273 -20.74 13.93 1.89
C ARG A 273 -19.51 13.89 2.79
N ALA A 274 -18.67 14.94 2.74
CA ALA A 274 -17.49 15.06 3.59
C ALA A 274 -17.85 15.09 5.09
N VAL A 275 -18.84 15.90 5.45
CA VAL A 275 -19.35 16.01 6.84
C VAL A 275 -19.91 14.68 7.33
N ASN A 276 -20.76 14.02 6.54
CA ASN A 276 -21.38 12.74 6.93
C ASN A 276 -20.35 11.62 7.07
N MET A 277 -19.41 11.53 6.14
CA MET A 277 -18.32 10.56 6.21
C MET A 277 -17.45 10.83 7.43
N PHE A 278 -17.15 12.09 7.73
CA PHE A 278 -16.28 12.46 8.84
C PHE A 278 -16.94 12.11 10.16
N ALA A 279 -18.23 12.44 10.29
CA ALA A 279 -19.02 12.09 11.46
C ALA A 279 -19.11 10.58 11.66
N ARG A 280 -19.31 9.80 10.58
CA ARG A 280 -19.32 8.33 10.63
C ARG A 280 -17.97 7.77 11.11
N VAL A 281 -16.86 8.26 10.56
CA VAL A 281 -15.49 7.82 10.93
C VAL A 281 -15.16 8.18 12.38
N LYS A 282 -15.65 9.31 12.89
CA LYS A 282 -15.38 9.76 14.27
C LYS A 282 -16.46 9.34 15.28
N GLY A 283 -17.49 8.61 14.86
CA GLY A 283 -18.60 8.23 15.74
C GLY A 283 -19.42 9.42 16.25
N LEU A 284 -19.48 10.51 15.47
CA LEU A 284 -20.16 11.76 15.81
C LEU A 284 -21.54 11.82 15.14
N ARG A 285 -22.46 12.58 15.72
CA ARG A 285 -23.76 12.89 15.11
C ARG A 285 -23.71 14.25 14.42
N VAL A 286 -24.35 14.37 13.26
CA VAL A 286 -24.49 15.65 12.55
C VAL A 286 -25.90 16.19 12.81
N LYS A 287 -25.99 17.47 13.13
CA LYS A 287 -27.27 18.20 13.18
C LYS A 287 -27.24 19.30 12.15
N ALA A 288 -28.29 19.40 11.36
CA ALA A 288 -28.44 20.50 10.40
C ALA A 288 -29.25 21.64 11.04
N ASP A 289 -28.85 22.88 10.76
CA ASP A 289 -29.60 24.11 11.07
C ASP A 289 -29.64 24.98 9.79
N GLY A 290 -30.72 24.85 9.02
CA GLY A 290 -30.83 25.45 7.69
C GLY A 290 -29.79 24.88 6.72
N GLN A 291 -28.99 25.75 6.11
CA GLN A 291 -27.86 25.38 5.23
C GLN A 291 -26.57 25.06 6.00
N HIS A 292 -26.58 25.19 7.33
CA HIS A 292 -25.41 24.93 8.15
C HIS A 292 -25.48 23.54 8.79
N TRP A 293 -24.31 22.98 9.07
CA TRP A 293 -24.14 21.75 9.82
C TRP A 293 -23.43 22.02 11.15
N GLY A 294 -23.88 21.42 12.25
CA GLY A 294 -23.26 21.55 13.57
C GLY A 294 -24.03 20.87 14.74
N GLU A 295 -23.48 19.76 15.25
CA GLU A 295 -23.52 19.27 16.66
C GLU A 295 -22.79 17.89 16.76
N CYS A 296 -21.49 17.86 16.47
CA CYS A 296 -20.67 16.66 16.68
C CYS A 296 -20.35 16.48 18.18
N LYS A 297 -21.22 15.80 18.94
CA LYS A 297 -21.01 15.56 20.38
C LYS A 297 -20.10 14.34 20.60
N ILE A 298 -19.01 14.49 21.36
CA ILE A 298 -18.32 13.38 22.03
C ILE A 298 -19.24 12.93 23.18
N ASP A 299 -19.68 11.68 23.18
CA ASP A 299 -20.43 11.12 24.30
C ASP A 299 -19.44 10.60 25.36
N LEU A 300 -19.26 11.35 26.45
CA LEU A 300 -18.45 10.93 27.60
C LEU A 300 -19.26 10.13 28.64
N THR A 301 -20.45 9.62 28.28
CA THR A 301 -21.29 8.81 29.19
C THR A 301 -21.33 7.33 28.83
N THR A 302 -20.21 6.65 28.95
CA THR A 302 -20.19 5.21 29.28
C THR A 302 -19.29 4.99 30.50
N HIS A 303 -19.90 5.04 31.68
CA HIS A 303 -19.31 4.53 32.91
C HIS A 303 -19.06 3.02 32.74
N VAL A 304 -17.82 2.64 32.46
CA VAL A 304 -17.31 1.30 32.80
C VAL A 304 -16.61 1.46 34.14
N THR A 305 -17.23 0.93 35.18
CA THR A 305 -16.62 0.78 36.50
C THR A 305 -15.47 -0.21 36.39
N TYR A 306 -14.23 0.28 36.44
CA TYR A 306 -13.06 -0.59 36.66
C TYR A 306 -13.05 -1.02 38.12
N ASN A 307 -13.20 -2.33 38.34
CA ASN A 307 -13.02 -2.96 39.64
C ASN A 307 -11.54 -2.92 40.04
N LEU A 308 -11.27 -2.71 41.33
CA LEU A 308 -9.95 -2.59 41.98
C LEU A 308 -8.98 -3.80 41.82
N TRP A 309 -9.29 -4.77 40.98
CA TRP A 309 -8.49 -5.99 40.78
C TRP A 309 -7.42 -5.84 39.69
N ASP A 310 -7.61 -4.97 38.70
CA ASP A 310 -6.66 -4.81 37.57
C ASP A 310 -5.40 -4.00 37.93
N LEU A 311 -5.46 -3.22 39.02
CA LEU A 311 -4.31 -2.45 39.52
C LEU A 311 -3.27 -3.34 40.22
N ILE A 312 -3.67 -4.53 40.70
CA ILE A 312 -2.78 -5.47 41.40
C ILE A 312 -2.00 -6.35 40.42
N ILE A 313 -2.54 -6.58 39.21
CA ILE A 313 -1.89 -7.40 38.18
C ILE A 313 -0.87 -6.59 37.37
N SER A 314 -1.02 -5.28 37.27
CA SER A 314 -0.09 -4.41 36.52
C SER A 314 1.21 -4.11 37.27
N LEU A 315 1.26 -4.29 38.59
CA LEU A 315 2.45 -4.02 39.42
C LEU A 315 3.44 -5.19 39.49
N THR A 316 3.08 -6.38 39.03
CA THR A 316 3.96 -7.56 39.00
C THR A 316 4.71 -7.76 37.69
N PHE A 317 4.38 -7.00 36.63
CA PHE A 317 5.04 -7.13 35.31
C PHE A 317 6.19 -6.15 35.06
N PHE A 318 6.46 -5.20 35.96
CA PHE A 318 7.43 -4.11 35.74
C PHE A 318 8.82 -4.31 36.36
N SER A 319 9.22 -5.53 36.71
CA SER A 319 10.52 -5.79 37.36
C SER A 319 11.43 -6.84 36.67
N SER A 320 11.30 -7.07 35.37
CA SER A 320 12.21 -7.99 34.66
C SER A 320 12.59 -7.51 33.26
N SER A 321 13.25 -6.36 33.15
CA SER A 321 13.89 -5.93 31.89
C SER A 321 15.19 -5.17 32.15
N LEU A 322 16.20 -5.84 32.71
CA LEU A 322 17.60 -5.41 32.64
C LEU A 322 18.50 -6.64 32.66
N CYS A 323 18.61 -7.29 31.50
CA CYS A 323 19.81 -7.97 30.97
C CYS A 323 19.43 -8.78 29.72
N LEU A 324 20.35 -8.80 28.74
CA LEU A 324 20.43 -9.69 27.56
C LEU A 324 19.89 -9.14 26.23
N THR A 325 20.63 -8.18 25.68
CA THR A 325 20.81 -8.06 24.23
C THR A 325 21.62 -9.26 23.72
N HIS A 326 20.96 -10.32 23.23
CA HIS A 326 21.44 -11.27 22.18
C HIS A 326 20.54 -12.51 21.93
N ALA A 327 19.29 -12.56 22.45
CA ALA A 327 18.43 -13.76 22.32
C ALA A 327 17.05 -13.54 21.65
N HIS A 328 16.84 -12.42 20.96
CA HIS A 328 15.50 -11.97 20.55
C HIS A 328 14.84 -12.79 19.42
N ASN A 329 15.58 -13.55 18.60
CA ASN A 329 14.98 -14.26 17.46
C ASN A 329 14.24 -15.56 17.79
N LYS A 330 14.51 -16.20 18.95
CA LYS A 330 13.90 -17.51 19.27
C LYS A 330 12.62 -17.43 20.10
N GLN A 331 12.42 -16.36 20.88
CA GLN A 331 11.25 -16.22 21.75
C GLN A 331 10.04 -15.65 21.01
N THR A 332 10.23 -14.77 20.01
CA THR A 332 9.14 -14.26 19.17
C THR A 332 8.53 -15.38 18.31
N GLN A 333 9.35 -16.26 17.73
CA GLN A 333 8.88 -17.46 17.03
C GLN A 333 8.09 -18.41 17.93
N ALA A 334 8.50 -18.59 19.19
CA ALA A 334 7.80 -19.46 20.13
C ALA A 334 6.44 -18.88 20.55
N LEU A 335 6.34 -17.56 20.73
CA LEU A 335 5.09 -16.87 21.06
C LEU A 335 4.13 -16.83 19.87
N ASP A 336 4.64 -16.63 18.65
CA ASP A 336 3.85 -16.74 17.41
C ASP A 336 3.33 -18.16 17.20
N ASN A 337 4.15 -19.19 17.43
CA ASN A 337 3.71 -20.59 17.37
C ASN A 337 2.60 -20.90 18.39
N LEU A 338 2.60 -20.24 19.55
CA LEU A 338 1.59 -20.40 20.59
C LEU A 338 0.26 -19.69 20.26
N TYR A 339 0.32 -18.52 19.59
CA TYR A 339 -0.88 -17.85 19.06
C TYR A 339 -1.45 -18.60 17.83
N ARG A 340 -0.59 -19.19 16.99
CA ARG A 340 -0.98 -19.99 15.80
C ARG A 340 -1.64 -21.32 16.17
N THR A 341 -1.16 -22.02 17.19
CA THR A 341 -1.82 -23.24 17.73
C THR A 341 -3.19 -22.95 18.38
N LYS A 342 -3.48 -21.69 18.69
CA LYS A 342 -4.82 -21.26 19.14
C LYS A 342 -5.75 -20.90 17.98
N ARG A 343 -5.22 -20.63 16.78
CA ARG A 343 -5.97 -20.37 15.53
C ARG A 343 -6.33 -21.65 14.77
N SER A 344 -5.63 -22.77 15.01
CA SER A 344 -5.89 -24.07 14.37
C SER A 344 -7.17 -24.78 14.85
N GLY A 345 -8.17 -24.02 15.33
CA GLY A 345 -9.48 -24.54 15.68
C GLY A 345 -10.38 -24.55 14.44
N ASP A 346 -10.46 -25.71 13.78
CA ASP A 346 -11.56 -26.14 12.89
C ASP A 346 -12.18 -25.11 11.93
N SER A 347 -11.38 -24.57 11.00
CA SER A 347 -11.89 -24.23 9.67
C SER A 347 -10.95 -24.81 8.62
N ALA A 348 -11.25 -26.00 8.10
CA ALA A 348 -10.52 -26.53 6.97
C ALA A 348 -10.62 -25.52 5.81
N ILE A 349 -9.49 -24.97 5.36
CA ILE A 349 -9.44 -24.15 4.16
C ILE A 349 -9.92 -25.04 3.00
N ASP A 350 -10.98 -24.61 2.33
CA ASP A 350 -11.50 -25.34 1.19
C ASP A 350 -10.63 -25.09 -0.05
N THR A 351 -9.71 -26.03 -0.32
CA THR A 351 -8.89 -26.04 -1.52
C THR A 351 -9.42 -27.03 -2.56
N SER A 352 -10.69 -27.46 -2.49
CA SER A 352 -11.23 -28.53 -3.35
C SER A 352 -11.24 -28.22 -4.85
N ASN A 353 -11.24 -26.94 -5.21
CA ASN A 353 -11.11 -26.46 -6.59
C ASN A 353 -9.68 -26.58 -7.13
N PHE A 354 -8.69 -26.87 -6.29
CA PHE A 354 -7.29 -27.04 -6.66
C PHE A 354 -6.93 -28.50 -6.42
N LYS A 355 -6.96 -29.31 -7.48
CA LYS A 355 -6.62 -30.72 -7.38
C LYS A 355 -5.14 -30.87 -7.68
N PRO A 356 -4.32 -31.24 -6.68
CA PRO A 356 -2.98 -31.68 -6.99
C PRO A 356 -3.08 -33.01 -7.78
N PRO A 357 -2.26 -33.20 -8.82
CA PRO A 357 -2.31 -34.40 -9.65
C PRO A 357 -2.11 -35.67 -8.82
N GLN A 358 -2.74 -36.79 -9.19
CA GLN A 358 -2.62 -38.04 -8.41
C GLN A 358 -1.46 -38.95 -8.85
N ASP A 359 -0.90 -38.75 -10.04
CA ASP A 359 -0.02 -39.71 -10.70
C ASP A 359 1.45 -39.26 -10.88
N VAL A 360 1.86 -38.11 -10.34
CA VAL A 360 3.27 -37.67 -10.45
C VAL A 360 4.17 -38.56 -9.59
N LYS A 361 5.10 -39.25 -10.25
CA LYS A 361 6.10 -40.11 -9.59
C LYS A 361 7.22 -39.25 -9.01
N THR A 362 7.08 -38.83 -7.76
CA THR A 362 8.07 -38.01 -7.04
C THR A 362 9.46 -38.66 -6.87
N ASP A 363 9.55 -39.99 -6.95
CA ASP A 363 10.80 -40.74 -6.81
C ASP A 363 11.53 -41.02 -8.14
N ARG A 364 11.00 -40.55 -9.28
CA ARG A 364 11.60 -40.78 -10.59
C ARG A 364 11.65 -39.51 -11.42
N VAL A 365 12.87 -39.10 -11.77
CA VAL A 365 13.14 -38.12 -12.82
C VAL A 365 12.57 -38.65 -14.13
N VAL A 366 11.90 -37.81 -14.93
CA VAL A 366 11.27 -38.24 -16.19
C VAL A 366 12.33 -38.83 -17.14
N LEU A 367 13.51 -38.18 -17.21
CA LEU A 367 14.69 -38.63 -17.95
C LEU A 367 15.96 -38.34 -17.13
N SER A 368 17.06 -39.09 -17.37
CA SER A 368 18.35 -38.78 -16.75
C SER A 368 18.81 -37.36 -17.09
N GLN A 369 19.30 -36.62 -16.10
CA GLN A 369 19.77 -35.22 -16.26
C GLN A 369 21.30 -35.11 -16.26
N GLU A 370 22.00 -36.23 -16.21
CA GLU A 370 23.46 -36.27 -16.10
C GLU A 370 24.14 -35.62 -17.32
N GLY A 371 25.01 -34.63 -17.06
CA GLY A 371 25.75 -33.89 -18.10
C GLY A 371 24.92 -32.91 -18.93
N HIS A 372 23.63 -32.73 -18.65
CA HIS A 372 22.78 -31.75 -19.37
C HIS A 372 23.07 -30.30 -18.96
N LYS A 373 23.42 -30.04 -17.70
CA LYS A 373 23.77 -28.69 -17.20
C LYS A 373 24.82 -27.99 -18.08
N GLU A 374 25.92 -28.67 -18.38
CA GLU A 374 27.02 -28.10 -19.17
C GLU A 374 26.61 -27.84 -20.63
N LYS A 375 25.66 -28.62 -21.16
CA LYS A 375 25.11 -28.40 -22.52
C LYS A 375 24.19 -27.19 -22.59
N ASP A 376 23.57 -26.82 -21.48
CA ASP A 376 22.70 -25.66 -21.41
C ASP A 376 23.48 -24.36 -21.20
N LYS A 377 24.79 -24.41 -20.93
CA LYS A 377 25.59 -23.22 -20.61
C LYS A 377 25.63 -22.25 -21.80
N ILE A 378 25.10 -21.04 -21.61
CA ILE A 378 25.11 -19.98 -22.61
C ILE A 378 26.43 -19.20 -22.49
N GLU A 379 27.32 -19.39 -23.45
CA GLU A 379 28.59 -18.66 -23.51
C GLU A 379 28.36 -17.15 -23.64
N ARG A 380 27.53 -16.74 -24.60
CA ARG A 380 27.18 -15.33 -24.82
C ARG A 380 25.98 -15.20 -25.76
N TRP A 381 25.03 -14.34 -25.42
CA TRP A 381 23.98 -13.91 -26.36
C TRP A 381 24.56 -13.02 -27.48
N PRO A 382 24.04 -13.06 -28.72
CA PRO A 382 24.45 -12.13 -29.77
C PRO A 382 24.27 -10.67 -29.35
N GLY A 383 25.36 -9.89 -29.36
CA GLY A 383 25.30 -8.48 -28.93
C GLY A 383 25.22 -8.26 -27.42
N GLN A 384 25.41 -9.30 -26.60
CA GLN A 384 25.47 -9.19 -25.14
C GLN A 384 26.67 -8.34 -24.67
N PRO A 385 26.52 -7.47 -23.67
CA PRO A 385 27.65 -6.88 -22.95
C PRO A 385 28.40 -7.93 -22.09
N MET A 386 29.61 -7.59 -21.63
CA MET A 386 30.41 -8.48 -20.77
C MET A 386 29.74 -8.69 -19.40
N VAL A 387 29.71 -9.94 -18.93
CA VAL A 387 29.17 -10.35 -17.64
C VAL A 387 30.09 -11.31 -16.90
N ASN A 388 29.94 -11.35 -15.56
CA ASN A 388 30.75 -12.16 -14.66
C ASN A 388 29.90 -13.22 -13.90
N PHE A 389 28.71 -13.53 -14.39
CA PHE A 389 27.86 -14.60 -13.88
C PHE A 389 27.65 -15.67 -14.96
N ASP A 390 27.41 -16.91 -14.54
CA ASP A 390 27.04 -17.97 -15.46
C ASP A 390 25.53 -17.86 -15.79
N GLN A 391 25.19 -18.30 -16.99
CA GLN A 391 23.82 -18.29 -17.51
C GLN A 391 23.60 -19.56 -18.33
N TYR A 392 22.37 -20.06 -18.30
CA TYR A 392 22.01 -21.35 -18.87
C TYR A 392 20.65 -21.24 -19.56
N GLY A 393 20.48 -21.94 -20.67
CA GLY A 393 19.22 -22.05 -21.37
C GLY A 393 19.13 -23.35 -22.13
N GLY A 394 17.93 -23.91 -22.17
CA GLY A 394 17.68 -25.21 -22.76
C GLY A 394 16.33 -25.78 -22.35
N TYR A 395 16.14 -27.05 -22.67
CA TYR A 395 14.85 -27.73 -22.50
C TYR A 395 14.86 -28.72 -21.34
N VAL A 396 13.75 -28.75 -20.60
CA VAL A 396 13.44 -29.78 -19.61
C VAL A 396 12.13 -30.45 -20.03
N THR A 397 12.20 -31.75 -20.29
CA THR A 397 11.02 -32.57 -20.61
C THR A 397 10.13 -32.71 -19.38
N VAL A 398 8.86 -32.39 -19.52
CA VAL A 398 7.83 -32.53 -18.47
C VAL A 398 6.89 -33.69 -18.74
N ASN A 399 6.69 -34.05 -20.01
CA ASN A 399 5.91 -35.22 -20.41
C ASN A 399 6.56 -35.94 -21.59
N GLU A 400 7.17 -37.10 -21.35
CA GLU A 400 7.84 -37.88 -22.41
C GLU A 400 6.85 -38.38 -23.46
N SER A 401 5.70 -38.94 -23.03
CA SER A 401 4.69 -39.51 -23.94
C SER A 401 4.09 -38.49 -24.92
N GLY A 402 3.94 -37.24 -24.47
CA GLY A 402 3.45 -36.14 -25.29
C GLY A 402 4.55 -35.31 -25.96
N GLY A 403 5.82 -35.69 -25.78
CA GLY A 403 6.95 -34.91 -26.25
C GLY A 403 6.93 -33.47 -25.76
N ARG A 404 6.43 -33.23 -24.53
CA ARG A 404 6.26 -31.89 -23.95
C ARG A 404 7.50 -31.48 -23.20
N ALA A 405 8.02 -30.30 -23.51
CA ALA A 405 9.20 -29.74 -22.88
C ALA A 405 9.07 -28.24 -22.69
N PHE A 406 9.55 -27.75 -21.55
CA PHE A 406 9.65 -26.33 -21.26
C PHE A 406 11.05 -25.82 -21.54
N TYR A 407 11.13 -24.68 -22.20
CA TYR A 407 12.33 -23.89 -22.32
C TYR A 407 12.50 -23.01 -21.07
N TYR A 408 13.73 -22.91 -20.58
CA TYR A 408 14.07 -22.03 -19.45
C TYR A 408 15.28 -21.18 -19.77
N TYR A 409 15.37 -20.04 -19.09
CA TYR A 409 16.58 -19.22 -19.00
C TYR A 409 16.92 -19.02 -17.52
N PHE A 410 18.10 -19.44 -17.11
CA PHE A 410 18.59 -19.34 -15.74
C PHE A 410 19.82 -18.45 -15.69
N VAL A 411 19.84 -17.54 -14.73
CA VAL A 411 20.98 -16.65 -14.47
C VAL A 411 21.38 -16.76 -13.01
N GLU A 412 22.65 -17.07 -12.77
CA GLU A 412 23.18 -17.06 -11.43
C GLU A 412 23.28 -15.63 -10.90
N ALA A 413 23.27 -15.52 -9.57
CA ALA A 413 23.48 -14.23 -8.94
C ALA A 413 24.85 -13.66 -9.30
N GLU A 414 24.92 -12.36 -9.60
CA GLU A 414 26.19 -11.72 -9.99
C GLU A 414 27.21 -11.72 -8.84
N GLU A 415 26.73 -11.66 -7.61
CA GLU A 415 27.54 -11.80 -6.40
C GLU A 415 26.97 -12.91 -5.50
N SER A 416 27.85 -13.67 -4.84
CA SER A 416 27.45 -14.62 -3.79
C SER A 416 26.40 -15.67 -4.19
N LYS A 417 26.50 -16.20 -5.43
CA LYS A 417 25.59 -17.23 -5.97
C LYS A 417 25.42 -18.45 -5.06
N GLU A 418 26.47 -18.84 -4.33
CA GLU A 418 26.45 -19.97 -3.41
C GLU A 418 25.71 -19.70 -2.11
N SER A 419 25.34 -18.46 -1.79
CA SER A 419 24.55 -18.12 -0.58
C SER A 419 23.16 -17.57 -0.89
N LEU A 420 22.96 -16.90 -2.03
CA LEU A 420 21.69 -16.30 -2.39
C LEU A 420 20.61 -17.32 -2.79
N PRO A 421 19.32 -17.03 -2.56
CA PRO A 421 18.22 -17.95 -2.80
C PRO A 421 17.99 -18.26 -4.28
N LEU A 422 17.17 -19.28 -4.55
CA LEU A 422 16.63 -19.55 -5.89
C LEU A 422 15.26 -18.87 -6.01
N LEU A 423 15.07 -18.08 -7.07
CA LEU A 423 13.84 -17.37 -7.36
C LEU A 423 13.32 -17.79 -8.74
N LEU A 424 12.16 -18.46 -8.77
CA LEU A 424 11.42 -18.72 -10.00
C LEU A 424 10.61 -17.48 -10.38
N TRP A 425 10.63 -17.10 -11.65
CA TRP A 425 9.78 -16.07 -12.24
C TRP A 425 8.88 -16.65 -13.32
N LEU A 426 7.58 -16.36 -13.22
CA LEU A 426 6.54 -16.71 -14.20
C LEU A 426 5.79 -15.44 -14.63
N ASN A 427 5.77 -15.14 -15.92
CA ASN A 427 4.80 -14.19 -16.47
C ASN A 427 3.41 -14.85 -16.61
N GLY A 428 2.38 -14.02 -16.80
CA GLY A 428 0.98 -14.44 -16.86
C GLY A 428 0.47 -14.65 -18.30
N GLY A 429 -0.54 -13.86 -18.67
CA GLY A 429 -1.28 -13.97 -19.94
C GLY A 429 -2.76 -14.31 -19.68
N PRO A 430 -3.16 -15.60 -19.62
CA PRO A 430 -2.34 -16.81 -19.70
C PRO A 430 -1.61 -16.98 -21.05
N GLY A 431 -0.45 -17.63 -21.04
CA GLY A 431 0.29 -17.94 -22.26
C GLY A 431 1.39 -16.94 -22.67
N CYS A 432 1.80 -16.03 -21.79
CA CYS A 432 2.86 -15.06 -22.08
C CYS A 432 4.24 -15.53 -21.60
N SER A 433 5.27 -15.19 -22.37
CA SER A 433 6.64 -15.66 -22.17
C SER A 433 7.35 -14.96 -21.01
N SER A 434 7.90 -15.78 -20.10
CA SER A 434 8.81 -15.31 -19.04
C SER A 434 10.16 -14.80 -19.55
N LEU A 435 10.53 -15.17 -20.78
CA LEU A 435 11.71 -14.61 -21.45
C LEU A 435 11.40 -13.24 -22.05
N SER A 436 10.23 -13.08 -22.68
CA SER A 436 9.83 -11.83 -23.31
C SER A 436 9.78 -10.70 -22.29
N TYR A 437 8.92 -10.86 -21.29
CA TYR A 437 8.64 -9.80 -20.34
C TYR A 437 9.63 -9.86 -19.18
N GLY A 438 9.60 -10.93 -18.38
CA GLY A 438 10.46 -11.11 -17.22
C GLY A 438 11.94 -10.89 -17.51
N ALA A 439 12.53 -11.71 -18.39
CA ALA A 439 13.97 -11.67 -18.63
C ALA A 439 14.41 -10.42 -19.43
N MET A 440 13.69 -10.07 -20.50
CA MET A 440 14.17 -9.07 -21.47
C MET A 440 13.56 -7.67 -21.35
N GLN A 441 12.47 -7.50 -20.60
CA GLN A 441 11.78 -6.21 -20.47
C GLN A 441 11.66 -5.74 -19.00
N GLU A 442 11.67 -6.66 -18.03
CA GLU A 442 11.36 -6.36 -16.63
C GLU A 442 12.51 -6.51 -15.63
N LEU A 443 13.05 -7.70 -15.40
CA LEU A 443 13.93 -7.94 -14.23
C LEU A 443 15.14 -8.81 -14.50
N GLY A 444 15.25 -9.39 -15.70
CA GLY A 444 16.47 -10.08 -16.11
C GLY A 444 17.66 -9.13 -16.32
N PRO A 445 18.85 -9.71 -16.54
CA PRO A 445 20.12 -8.97 -16.60
C PRO A 445 20.28 -8.11 -17.85
N PHE A 446 19.47 -8.34 -18.88
CA PHE A 446 19.60 -7.68 -20.17
C PHE A 446 18.29 -7.07 -20.64
N ARG A 447 18.43 -6.11 -21.55
CA ARG A 447 17.37 -5.50 -22.31
C ARG A 447 17.75 -5.46 -23.78
N VAL A 448 16.77 -5.58 -24.65
CA VAL A 448 16.97 -5.48 -26.10
C VAL A 448 17.00 -4.01 -26.52
N ASN A 449 18.02 -3.63 -27.28
CA ASN A 449 18.11 -2.29 -27.87
C ASN A 449 17.09 -2.14 -29.01
N SER A 450 16.74 -0.88 -29.32
CA SER A 450 15.81 -0.54 -30.41
C SER A 450 16.31 -0.90 -31.83
N ASP A 451 17.51 -1.44 -31.96
CA ASP A 451 18.02 -2.00 -33.22
C ASP A 451 17.57 -3.46 -33.43
N GLY A 452 16.93 -4.08 -32.43
CA GLY A 452 16.51 -5.49 -32.45
C GLY A 452 17.69 -6.47 -32.55
N LYS A 453 18.92 -6.00 -32.28
CA LYS A 453 20.16 -6.73 -32.59
C LYS A 453 21.12 -6.85 -31.43
N THR A 454 21.18 -5.83 -30.57
CA THR A 454 22.14 -5.76 -29.47
C THR A 454 21.42 -5.71 -28.13
N LEU A 455 22.14 -6.10 -27.08
CA LEU A 455 21.63 -6.04 -25.71
C LEU A 455 22.35 -4.95 -24.91
N TYR A 456 21.70 -4.43 -23.88
CA TYR A 456 22.32 -3.63 -22.83
C TYR A 456 22.03 -4.20 -21.44
N ARG A 457 22.91 -3.90 -20.47
CA ARG A 457 22.75 -4.37 -19.09
C ARG A 457 21.60 -3.64 -18.40
N ASN A 458 20.75 -4.40 -17.72
CA ASN A 458 19.84 -3.88 -16.72
C ASN A 458 20.60 -3.70 -15.40
N LYS A 459 20.70 -2.45 -14.91
CA LYS A 459 21.42 -2.13 -13.66
C LYS A 459 20.67 -2.54 -12.39
N PHE A 460 19.40 -2.91 -12.54
CA PHE A 460 18.50 -3.24 -11.44
C PHE A 460 17.96 -4.67 -11.59
N ALA A 461 18.74 -5.54 -12.24
CA ALA A 461 18.36 -6.91 -12.46
C ALA A 461 18.19 -7.66 -11.13
N TRP A 462 17.20 -8.54 -11.04
CA TRP A 462 16.93 -9.29 -9.82
C TRP A 462 17.99 -10.35 -9.52
N ASN A 463 18.86 -10.67 -10.49
CA ASN A 463 20.03 -11.49 -10.22
C ASN A 463 21.13 -10.78 -9.40
N HIS A 464 20.89 -9.54 -8.95
CA HIS A 464 21.63 -8.93 -7.84
C HIS A 464 21.19 -9.44 -6.46
N ALA A 465 19.99 -10.04 -6.34
CA ALA A 465 19.41 -10.48 -5.07
C ALA A 465 19.15 -12.00 -5.00
N ALA A 466 19.11 -12.70 -6.13
CA ALA A 466 18.84 -14.13 -6.20
C ALA A 466 19.51 -14.80 -7.41
N ASN A 467 19.54 -16.12 -7.41
CA ASN A 467 19.69 -16.91 -8.63
C ASN A 467 18.30 -17.00 -9.28
N VAL A 468 18.13 -16.48 -10.50
CA VAL A 468 16.80 -16.25 -11.10
C VAL A 468 16.55 -17.22 -12.24
N LEU A 469 15.44 -17.94 -12.15
CA LEU A 469 14.98 -18.93 -13.12
C LEU A 469 13.73 -18.42 -13.82
N PHE A 470 13.82 -18.13 -15.11
CA PHE A 470 12.71 -17.78 -15.98
C PHE A 470 12.24 -19.02 -16.75
N VAL A 471 10.95 -19.33 -16.71
CA VAL A 471 10.40 -20.52 -17.38
C VAL A 471 9.27 -20.10 -18.31
N GLU A 472 9.36 -20.48 -19.59
CA GLU A 472 8.25 -20.32 -20.52
C GLU A 472 7.25 -21.46 -20.29
N SER A 473 6.12 -21.12 -19.67
CA SER A 473 5.11 -22.08 -19.25
C SER A 473 3.72 -21.48 -19.47
N PRO A 474 2.73 -22.28 -19.93
CA PRO A 474 2.80 -23.71 -20.26
C PRO A 474 3.44 -24.00 -21.64
N ALA A 475 3.34 -25.24 -22.12
CA ALA A 475 3.81 -25.58 -23.46
C ALA A 475 2.97 -24.86 -24.53
N GLY A 476 3.65 -24.34 -25.57
CA GLY A 476 3.08 -23.42 -26.55
C GLY A 476 3.46 -21.96 -26.28
N VAL A 477 3.99 -21.65 -25.09
CA VAL A 477 4.54 -20.33 -24.76
C VAL A 477 5.97 -20.22 -25.24
N GLY A 478 6.25 -19.21 -26.06
CA GLY A 478 7.60 -18.93 -26.55
C GLY A 478 8.24 -20.14 -27.22
N PHE A 479 9.34 -20.64 -26.67
CA PHE A 479 10.04 -21.81 -27.20
C PHE A 479 9.56 -23.15 -26.63
N SER A 480 8.72 -23.15 -25.60
CA SER A 480 8.15 -24.35 -24.99
C SER A 480 7.12 -25.00 -25.90
N TYR A 481 7.08 -26.33 -25.95
CA TYR A 481 6.24 -27.04 -26.93
C TYR A 481 5.72 -28.38 -26.43
N SER A 482 4.71 -28.89 -27.15
CA SER A 482 4.11 -30.20 -27.04
C SER A 482 3.99 -30.80 -28.45
N ASN A 483 4.28 -32.10 -28.60
CA ASN A 483 4.06 -32.81 -29.86
C ASN A 483 2.58 -33.21 -30.06
N ILE A 484 1.76 -33.07 -29.01
CA ILE A 484 0.31 -33.33 -29.06
C ILE A 484 -0.41 -32.00 -29.29
N SER A 485 -1.03 -31.84 -30.46
CA SER A 485 -1.74 -30.61 -30.83
C SER A 485 -3.04 -30.38 -30.04
N SER A 486 -3.72 -31.44 -29.58
CA SER A 486 -4.93 -31.29 -28.76
C SER A 486 -4.65 -30.64 -27.40
N TYR A 487 -3.43 -30.78 -26.88
CA TYR A 487 -3.01 -30.17 -25.62
C TYR A 487 -3.25 -28.65 -25.61
N TYR A 488 -2.99 -27.95 -26.71
CA TYR A 488 -3.13 -26.49 -26.78
C TYR A 488 -4.59 -25.98 -26.73
N ASN A 489 -5.57 -26.89 -26.75
CA ASN A 489 -6.99 -26.56 -26.55
C ASN A 489 -7.54 -27.11 -25.22
N GLU A 490 -6.77 -27.92 -24.52
CA GLU A 490 -7.19 -28.63 -23.30
C GLU A 490 -6.38 -28.20 -22.07
N CYS A 491 -5.26 -27.50 -22.27
CA CYS A 491 -4.41 -27.00 -21.19
C CYS A 491 -5.15 -25.94 -20.36
N GLY A 492 -4.89 -25.97 -19.05
CA GLY A 492 -5.39 -25.00 -18.09
C GLY A 492 -4.54 -24.98 -16.83
N ASP A 493 -5.05 -24.35 -15.79
CA ASP A 493 -4.35 -24.11 -14.53
C ASP A 493 -3.83 -25.41 -13.87
N GLU A 494 -4.67 -26.45 -13.76
CA GLU A 494 -4.30 -27.74 -13.15
C GLU A 494 -3.12 -28.39 -13.88
N SER A 495 -3.21 -28.51 -15.21
CA SER A 495 -2.14 -29.11 -16.03
C SER A 495 -0.84 -28.28 -16.01
N THR A 496 -0.97 -26.95 -15.90
CA THR A 496 0.18 -26.03 -15.86
C THR A 496 0.91 -26.15 -14.52
N ALA A 497 0.18 -26.28 -13.41
CA ALA A 497 0.77 -26.51 -12.09
C ALA A 497 1.50 -27.87 -12.02
N GLU A 498 0.92 -28.92 -12.64
CA GLU A 498 1.56 -30.24 -12.76
C GLU A 498 2.88 -30.16 -13.53
N ASP A 499 2.84 -29.65 -14.77
CA ASP A 499 4.01 -29.61 -15.64
C ASP A 499 5.13 -28.73 -15.04
N ASN A 500 4.78 -27.61 -14.39
CA ASN A 500 5.74 -26.77 -13.67
C ASN A 500 6.37 -27.49 -12.47
N TYR A 501 5.62 -28.30 -11.74
CA TYR A 501 6.15 -29.09 -10.64
C TYR A 501 7.13 -30.17 -11.17
N VAL A 502 6.76 -30.89 -12.23
CA VAL A 502 7.64 -31.87 -12.88
C VAL A 502 8.90 -31.22 -13.45
N PHE A 503 8.75 -30.04 -14.07
CA PHE A 503 9.86 -29.22 -14.53
C PHE A 503 10.84 -28.94 -13.38
N LEU A 504 10.36 -28.46 -12.23
CA LEU A 504 11.22 -28.15 -11.09
C LEU A 504 11.95 -29.38 -10.54
N LEU A 505 11.29 -30.53 -10.43
CA LEU A 505 11.94 -31.77 -10.01
C LEU A 505 13.09 -32.13 -10.97
N ASN A 506 12.82 -32.15 -12.27
CA ASN A 506 13.83 -32.49 -13.28
C ASN A 506 14.96 -31.43 -13.34
N TRP A 507 14.62 -30.15 -13.21
CA TRP A 507 15.59 -29.06 -13.21
C TRP A 507 16.49 -29.11 -11.98
N LEU A 508 15.95 -29.37 -10.79
CA LEU A 508 16.74 -29.51 -9.56
C LEU A 508 17.63 -30.76 -9.56
N GLU A 509 17.28 -31.80 -10.30
CA GLU A 509 18.20 -32.92 -10.55
C GLU A 509 19.37 -32.52 -11.46
N ARG A 510 19.12 -31.65 -12.45
CA ARG A 510 20.15 -31.07 -13.34
C ARG A 510 21.06 -30.09 -12.60
N PHE A 511 20.49 -29.28 -11.71
CA PHE A 511 21.15 -28.23 -10.91
C PHE A 511 21.11 -28.59 -9.41
N SER A 512 21.73 -29.73 -9.09
CA SER A 512 21.65 -30.36 -7.77
C SER A 512 22.10 -29.48 -6.59
N GLU A 513 22.97 -28.51 -6.83
CA GLU A 513 23.45 -27.53 -5.86
C GLU A 513 22.36 -26.56 -5.37
N TYR A 514 21.19 -26.52 -6.02
CA TYR A 514 20.05 -25.71 -5.59
C TYR A 514 18.95 -26.51 -4.86
N LYS A 515 19.06 -27.85 -4.72
CA LYS A 515 18.01 -28.68 -4.07
C LYS A 515 17.66 -28.24 -2.65
N ASP A 516 18.67 -27.92 -1.86
CA ASP A 516 18.49 -27.49 -0.47
C ASP A 516 18.40 -25.96 -0.34
N ARG A 517 18.46 -25.22 -1.45
CA ARG A 517 18.41 -23.76 -1.45
C ARG A 517 17.03 -23.27 -1.02
N ASP A 518 16.99 -22.16 -0.29
CA ASP A 518 15.73 -21.44 -0.07
C ASP A 518 15.12 -21.05 -1.42
N PHE A 519 13.93 -21.58 -1.68
CA PHE A 519 13.24 -21.45 -2.95
C PHE A 519 12.01 -20.54 -2.81
N TYR A 520 11.88 -19.61 -3.74
CA TYR A 520 10.75 -18.68 -3.81
C TYR A 520 10.15 -18.72 -5.20
N ILE A 521 8.83 -18.59 -5.27
CA ILE A 521 8.11 -18.50 -6.53
C ILE A 521 7.59 -17.07 -6.65
N SER A 522 7.84 -16.45 -7.79
CA SER A 522 7.36 -15.11 -8.10
C SER A 522 6.76 -15.04 -9.49
N GLY A 523 5.90 -14.05 -9.71
CA GLY A 523 5.31 -13.82 -11.01
C GLY A 523 4.37 -12.62 -11.02
N GLU A 524 3.86 -12.29 -12.20
CA GLU A 524 2.94 -11.18 -12.39
C GLU A 524 1.66 -11.53 -13.14
N SER A 525 0.65 -10.69 -13.04
CA SER A 525 -0.58 -10.79 -13.84
C SER A 525 -1.34 -12.09 -13.56
N TYR A 526 -1.69 -12.85 -14.61
CA TYR A 526 -2.27 -14.18 -14.49
C TYR A 526 -1.36 -15.19 -13.75
N ALA A 527 -0.08 -14.91 -13.53
CA ALA A 527 0.73 -15.70 -12.61
C ALA A 527 0.25 -15.61 -11.15
N GLY A 528 -0.69 -14.70 -10.84
CA GLY A 528 -1.54 -14.78 -9.65
C GLY A 528 -2.28 -16.11 -9.51
N HIS A 529 -2.53 -16.82 -10.60
CA HIS A 529 -3.02 -18.20 -10.62
C HIS A 529 -1.86 -19.21 -10.58
N TYR A 530 -0.87 -19.06 -11.45
CA TYR A 530 0.22 -20.04 -11.59
C TYR A 530 1.05 -20.21 -10.31
N VAL A 531 1.42 -19.09 -9.67
CA VAL A 531 2.32 -19.09 -8.51
C VAL A 531 1.67 -19.78 -7.31
N PRO A 532 0.46 -19.41 -6.86
CA PRO A 532 -0.24 -20.15 -5.81
C PRO A 532 -0.46 -21.62 -6.15
N GLN A 533 -0.92 -21.95 -7.35
CA GLN A 533 -1.24 -23.35 -7.67
C GLN A 533 0.01 -24.24 -7.71
N LEU A 534 1.14 -23.72 -8.19
CA LEU A 534 2.43 -24.41 -8.08
C LEU A 534 2.89 -24.58 -6.63
N ALA A 535 2.75 -23.53 -5.81
CA ALA A 535 3.09 -23.58 -4.38
C ALA A 535 2.23 -24.63 -3.63
N HIS A 536 0.94 -24.68 -3.92
CA HIS A 536 0.02 -25.70 -3.39
C HIS A 536 0.48 -27.11 -3.77
N THR A 537 0.80 -27.34 -5.04
CA THR A 537 1.30 -28.62 -5.55
C THR A 537 2.60 -29.06 -4.85
N ILE A 538 3.54 -28.12 -4.62
CA ILE A 538 4.78 -28.40 -3.89
C ILE A 538 4.50 -28.81 -2.43
N LEU A 539 3.64 -28.06 -1.73
CA LEU A 539 3.26 -28.40 -0.35
C LEU A 539 2.60 -29.78 -0.27
N HIS A 540 1.72 -30.08 -1.22
CA HIS A 540 1.05 -31.38 -1.32
C HIS A 540 2.06 -32.53 -1.44
N TYR A 541 2.98 -32.46 -2.40
CA TYR A 541 3.93 -33.55 -2.62
C TYR A 541 5.02 -33.63 -1.56
N ASN A 542 5.46 -32.51 -0.98
CA ASN A 542 6.33 -32.52 0.21
C ASN A 542 5.66 -33.29 1.36
N LYS A 543 4.37 -33.04 1.60
CA LYS A 543 3.57 -33.72 2.63
C LYS A 543 3.39 -35.21 2.32
N MET A 544 3.06 -35.57 1.07
CA MET A 544 2.92 -36.96 0.66
C MET A 544 4.23 -37.75 0.79
N ALA A 545 5.36 -37.15 0.40
CA ALA A 545 6.67 -37.79 0.48
C ALA A 545 7.23 -37.85 1.92
N ASN A 546 6.58 -37.17 2.87
CA ASN A 546 7.03 -37.02 4.25
C ASN A 546 8.50 -36.52 4.35
N LYS A 547 8.91 -35.68 3.39
CA LYS A 547 10.24 -35.05 3.30
C LYS A 547 10.14 -33.79 2.44
N THR A 548 11.08 -32.86 2.62
CA THR A 548 11.20 -31.68 1.76
C THR A 548 11.83 -32.10 0.42
N LEU A 549 11.02 -32.16 -0.64
CA LEU A 549 11.49 -32.34 -2.02
C LEU A 549 11.96 -31.01 -2.60
N ILE A 550 11.19 -29.95 -2.36
CA ILE A 550 11.51 -28.58 -2.77
C ILE A 550 11.37 -27.68 -1.55
N ASN A 551 12.43 -26.95 -1.21
CA ASN A 551 12.51 -26.10 -0.01
C ASN A 551 11.82 -24.73 -0.20
N LEU A 552 10.51 -24.75 -0.47
CA LEU A 552 9.69 -23.55 -0.67
C LEU A 552 9.60 -22.70 0.61
N LYS A 553 9.91 -21.40 0.49
CA LYS A 553 9.90 -20.42 1.59
C LYS A 553 8.85 -19.32 1.45
N GLY A 554 8.37 -19.05 0.24
CA GLY A 554 7.38 -17.99 0.03
C GLY A 554 7.01 -17.76 -1.41
N ILE A 555 5.98 -16.94 -1.58
CA ILE A 555 5.47 -16.47 -2.86
C ILE A 555 5.44 -14.95 -2.93
N LEU A 556 5.70 -14.41 -4.12
CA LEU A 556 5.66 -12.98 -4.43
C LEU A 556 4.88 -12.76 -5.73
N ILE A 557 3.67 -12.20 -5.66
CA ILE A 557 2.80 -12.00 -6.83
C ILE A 557 2.54 -10.51 -7.08
N GLY A 558 2.79 -10.07 -8.32
CA GLY A 558 2.71 -8.67 -8.75
C GLY A 558 1.52 -8.40 -9.67
N ASN A 559 0.76 -7.31 -9.43
CA ASN A 559 -0.39 -6.93 -10.24
C ASN A 559 -1.27 -8.14 -10.59
N ALA A 560 -1.52 -8.96 -9.56
CA ALA A 560 -1.91 -10.34 -9.72
C ALA A 560 -3.43 -10.48 -9.84
N VAL A 561 -3.88 -11.32 -10.77
CA VAL A 561 -5.26 -11.81 -10.81
C VAL A 561 -5.48 -12.72 -9.60
N ILE A 562 -6.44 -12.40 -8.75
CA ILE A 562 -6.67 -13.05 -7.46
C ILE A 562 -8.12 -13.53 -7.32
N ASN A 563 -9.07 -12.76 -7.82
CA ASN A 563 -10.49 -13.07 -7.74
C ASN A 563 -11.26 -12.26 -8.78
N ASP A 564 -11.79 -12.96 -9.80
CA ASP A 564 -12.48 -12.39 -10.97
C ASP A 564 -13.48 -11.30 -10.59
N GLU A 565 -14.36 -11.58 -9.61
CA GLU A 565 -15.39 -10.64 -9.15
C GLU A 565 -14.79 -9.30 -8.69
N THR A 566 -13.80 -9.37 -7.80
CA THR A 566 -13.14 -8.17 -7.28
C THR A 566 -12.18 -7.54 -8.28
N ASP A 567 -11.62 -8.33 -9.19
CA ASP A 567 -10.67 -7.86 -10.18
C ASP A 567 -11.36 -7.00 -11.24
N GLU A 568 -12.49 -7.47 -11.77
CA GLU A 568 -13.34 -6.72 -12.71
C GLU A 568 -13.94 -5.47 -12.06
N LEU A 569 -14.56 -5.62 -10.86
CA LEU A 569 -15.12 -4.47 -10.16
C LEU A 569 -14.04 -3.42 -9.83
N GLY A 570 -12.89 -3.87 -9.37
CA GLY A 570 -11.75 -3.02 -9.04
C GLY A 570 -11.19 -2.29 -10.27
N MET A 571 -11.21 -2.93 -11.44
CA MET A 571 -10.76 -2.35 -12.71
C MET A 571 -11.65 -1.18 -13.14
N TYR A 572 -12.97 -1.37 -13.19
CA TYR A 572 -13.88 -0.29 -13.59
C TYR A 572 -13.95 0.84 -12.55
N ASP A 573 -13.87 0.53 -11.26
CA ASP A 573 -13.74 1.56 -10.20
C ASP A 573 -12.45 2.38 -10.36
N TYR A 574 -11.36 1.71 -10.75
CA TYR A 574 -10.10 2.39 -11.04
C TYR A 574 -10.23 3.33 -12.24
N PHE A 575 -10.87 2.87 -13.32
CA PHE A 575 -11.14 3.71 -14.50
C PHE A 575 -11.96 4.94 -14.13
N GLN A 576 -13.02 4.78 -13.32
CA GLN A 576 -13.83 5.92 -12.85
C GLN A 576 -12.98 6.90 -12.04
N THR A 577 -12.26 6.40 -11.03
CA THR A 577 -11.48 7.24 -10.11
C THR A 577 -10.29 7.95 -10.78
N HIS A 578 -9.85 7.46 -11.92
CA HIS A 578 -8.79 8.05 -12.75
C HIS A 578 -9.34 8.81 -13.97
N ALA A 579 -10.65 9.03 -14.05
CA ALA A 579 -11.33 9.76 -15.12
C ALA A 579 -11.07 9.19 -16.53
N LEU A 580 -10.90 7.86 -16.63
CA LEU A 580 -10.78 7.15 -17.89
C LEU A 580 -12.15 6.83 -18.50
N ILE A 581 -13.19 6.76 -17.66
CA ILE A 581 -14.58 6.56 -18.08
C ILE A 581 -15.48 7.61 -17.42
N SER A 582 -16.66 7.84 -18.02
CA SER A 582 -17.64 8.77 -17.47
C SER A 582 -18.34 8.22 -16.22
N ASP A 583 -18.81 9.11 -15.33
CA ASP A 583 -19.66 8.73 -14.19
C ASP A 583 -20.91 7.97 -14.66
N GLU A 584 -21.48 8.33 -15.80
CA GLU A 584 -22.65 7.66 -16.38
C GLU A 584 -22.33 6.21 -16.76
N THR A 585 -21.15 5.97 -17.37
CA THR A 585 -20.66 4.63 -17.73
C THR A 585 -20.45 3.80 -16.46
N SER A 586 -19.78 4.35 -15.46
CA SER A 586 -19.56 3.68 -14.18
C SER A 586 -20.89 3.33 -13.48
N ASP A 587 -21.84 4.27 -13.44
CA ASP A 587 -23.17 4.04 -12.85
C ASP A 587 -23.93 2.93 -13.61
N GLN A 588 -23.78 2.83 -14.93
CA GLN A 588 -24.36 1.71 -15.69
C GLN A 588 -23.71 0.38 -15.31
N ILE A 589 -22.38 0.32 -15.20
CA ILE A 589 -21.65 -0.90 -14.81
C ILE A 589 -22.12 -1.36 -13.42
N HIS A 590 -22.08 -0.48 -12.41
CA HIS A 590 -22.51 -0.84 -11.05
C HIS A 590 -23.98 -1.24 -10.94
N LYS A 591 -24.83 -0.77 -11.85
CA LYS A 591 -26.26 -1.06 -11.85
C LYS A 591 -26.61 -2.36 -12.58
N HIS A 592 -25.89 -2.68 -13.65
CA HIS A 592 -26.29 -3.71 -14.61
C HIS A 592 -25.35 -4.92 -14.65
N CYS A 593 -24.11 -4.78 -14.16
CA CYS A 593 -23.12 -5.85 -14.12
C CYS A 593 -23.13 -6.59 -12.78
N ASP A 594 -23.06 -7.91 -12.85
CA ASP A 594 -22.85 -8.81 -11.72
C ASP A 594 -21.61 -9.65 -12.05
N PHE A 595 -20.49 -9.34 -11.40
CA PHE A 595 -19.21 -10.01 -11.61
C PHE A 595 -19.04 -11.24 -10.71
N SER A 596 -20.06 -11.63 -9.94
CA SER A 596 -19.95 -12.80 -9.06
C SER A 596 -19.82 -14.09 -9.88
N ALA A 597 -19.11 -15.08 -9.33
CA ALA A 597 -18.87 -16.37 -10.00
C ALA A 597 -20.15 -17.17 -10.34
N ASN A 598 -21.31 -16.79 -9.77
CA ASN A 598 -22.60 -17.42 -10.02
C ASN A 598 -23.43 -16.70 -11.10
N ALA A 599 -22.94 -15.60 -11.66
CA ALA A 599 -23.62 -14.88 -12.72
C ALA A 599 -23.73 -15.77 -13.97
N THR A 600 -24.96 -16.07 -14.38
CA THR A 600 -25.19 -17.03 -15.47
C THR A 600 -25.05 -16.43 -16.86
N GLU A 601 -25.39 -15.15 -17.03
CA GLU A 601 -25.21 -14.38 -18.27
C GLU A 601 -25.17 -12.88 -17.96
N GLU A 602 -24.25 -12.15 -18.61
CA GLU A 602 -24.21 -10.69 -18.59
C GLU A 602 -25.39 -10.09 -19.35
N THR A 603 -26.05 -9.11 -18.74
CA THR A 603 -27.14 -8.36 -19.38
C THR A 603 -26.64 -7.56 -20.59
N TYR A 604 -27.53 -7.29 -21.55
CA TYR A 604 -27.19 -6.43 -22.70
C TYR A 604 -26.69 -5.04 -22.23
N GLU A 605 -27.32 -4.51 -21.18
CA GLU A 605 -26.94 -3.25 -20.57
C GLU A 605 -25.54 -3.28 -19.97
N CYS A 606 -25.17 -4.38 -19.28
CA CYS A 606 -23.82 -4.56 -18.76
C CYS A 606 -22.78 -4.61 -19.87
N LYS A 607 -22.97 -5.49 -20.87
CA LYS A 607 -22.05 -5.62 -22.01
C LYS A 607 -21.84 -4.28 -22.72
N LYS A 608 -22.94 -3.57 -22.98
CA LYS A 608 -22.87 -2.24 -23.59
C LYS A 608 -22.08 -1.24 -22.73
N ALA A 609 -22.23 -1.28 -21.41
CA ALA A 609 -21.52 -0.37 -20.52
C ALA A 609 -20.02 -0.70 -20.45
N MET A 610 -19.67 -1.99 -20.41
CA MET A 610 -18.29 -2.49 -20.48
C MET A 610 -17.65 -2.13 -21.82
N ASP A 611 -18.34 -2.36 -22.95
CA ASP A 611 -17.84 -1.99 -24.29
C ASP A 611 -17.49 -0.50 -24.38
N VAL A 612 -18.32 0.37 -23.80
CA VAL A 612 -18.06 1.82 -23.74
C VAL A 612 -16.86 2.12 -22.84
N ALA A 613 -16.77 1.49 -21.67
CA ALA A 613 -15.65 1.67 -20.76
C ALA A 613 -14.32 1.22 -21.39
N ASP A 614 -14.31 0.06 -22.05
CA ASP A 614 -13.14 -0.50 -22.71
C ASP A 614 -12.70 0.39 -23.88
N HIS A 615 -13.65 0.85 -24.71
CA HIS A 615 -13.34 1.79 -25.80
C HIS A 615 -12.72 3.10 -25.28
N ASP A 616 -13.30 3.70 -24.24
CA ASP A 616 -12.83 4.97 -23.68
C ASP A 616 -11.46 4.81 -22.98
N SER A 617 -11.18 3.64 -22.38
CA SER A 617 -10.00 3.41 -21.53
C SER A 617 -8.82 2.72 -22.23
N SER A 618 -9.04 2.00 -23.33
CA SER A 618 -8.03 1.11 -23.91
C SER A 618 -7.61 1.45 -25.35
N ASP A 619 -8.43 2.15 -26.14
CA ASP A 619 -8.11 2.41 -27.56
C ASP A 619 -6.98 3.42 -27.75
N HIS A 620 -6.79 4.32 -26.78
CA HIS A 620 -5.88 5.47 -26.89
C HIS A 620 -4.94 5.64 -25.70
N ILE A 621 -4.98 4.71 -24.75
CA ILE A 621 -4.17 4.71 -23.52
C ILE A 621 -3.58 3.32 -23.34
N ASN A 622 -2.36 3.26 -22.80
CA ASN A 622 -1.77 2.00 -22.40
C ASN A 622 -2.45 1.52 -21.10
N ILE A 623 -3.32 0.51 -21.18
CA ILE A 623 -3.98 -0.03 -19.98
C ILE A 623 -2.99 -0.58 -18.95
N TYR A 624 -1.80 -1.03 -19.38
CA TYR A 624 -0.76 -1.54 -18.48
C TYR A 624 0.01 -0.41 -17.77
N ASN A 625 -0.14 0.84 -18.20
CA ASN A 625 0.28 2.03 -17.44
C ASN A 625 -0.43 3.26 -18.00
N ILE A 626 -1.44 3.75 -17.27
CA ILE A 626 -2.35 4.79 -17.76
C ILE A 626 -1.69 6.15 -18.03
N TYR A 627 -0.43 6.33 -17.60
CA TYR A 627 0.37 7.53 -17.85
C TYR A 627 1.56 7.30 -18.79
N ALA A 628 1.77 6.07 -19.26
CA ALA A 628 2.86 5.76 -20.18
C ALA A 628 2.49 6.15 -21.63
N PRO A 629 3.49 6.55 -22.43
CA PRO A 629 3.28 6.76 -23.86
C PRO A 629 2.99 5.43 -24.58
N LEU A 630 2.23 5.51 -25.67
CA LEU A 630 2.05 4.39 -26.60
C LEU A 630 3.29 4.23 -27.49
N CYS A 631 3.49 3.02 -28.02
CA CYS A 631 4.43 2.81 -29.11
C CYS A 631 3.87 3.40 -30.42
N LEU A 632 4.59 4.36 -31.01
CA LEU A 632 4.14 5.06 -32.23
C LEU A 632 4.72 4.47 -33.53
N SER A 633 5.76 3.65 -33.44
CA SER A 633 6.39 2.99 -34.59
C SER A 633 7.05 1.69 -34.14
N GLN A 634 6.74 0.62 -34.85
CA GLN A 634 7.32 -0.71 -34.67
C GLN A 634 8.66 -0.86 -35.40
N ASP A 635 9.11 0.17 -36.11
CA ASP A 635 10.31 0.11 -36.94
C ASP A 635 11.57 0.01 -36.08
N LEU A 636 12.48 -0.86 -36.50
CA LEU A 636 13.81 -0.93 -35.92
C LEU A 636 14.62 0.31 -36.28
N THR A 637 15.40 0.77 -35.30
CA THR A 637 16.33 1.88 -35.48
C THR A 637 17.65 1.39 -36.08
N SER A 638 18.28 2.21 -36.92
CA SER A 638 19.61 1.90 -37.46
C SER A 638 20.72 1.94 -36.40
N ASN A 639 20.55 2.76 -35.37
CA ASN A 639 21.41 2.83 -34.19
C ASN A 639 20.55 2.77 -32.93
N PRO A 640 20.98 2.07 -31.87
CA PRO A 640 20.26 2.01 -30.60
C PRO A 640 19.87 3.40 -30.07
N LYS A 641 18.63 3.53 -29.62
CA LYS A 641 18.17 4.67 -28.83
C LYS A 641 19.02 4.79 -27.56
N ARG A 642 19.06 6.00 -27.00
CA ARG A 642 19.76 6.24 -25.73
C ARG A 642 19.08 5.42 -24.62
N MET A 643 19.88 4.65 -23.88
CA MET A 643 19.41 3.86 -22.75
C MET A 643 18.70 4.75 -21.71
N SER A 644 17.55 4.27 -21.24
CA SER A 644 16.74 4.83 -20.17
C SER A 644 16.60 3.77 -19.08
N ASP A 645 16.45 4.19 -17.83
CA ASP A 645 16.15 3.26 -16.74
C ASP A 645 14.68 2.79 -16.83
N VAL A 646 13.78 3.59 -17.42
CA VAL A 646 12.38 3.19 -17.69
C VAL A 646 12.28 2.57 -19.08
N ILE A 647 11.45 1.53 -19.20
CA ILE A 647 11.18 0.79 -20.45
C ILE A 647 10.74 1.70 -21.62
N ASP A 648 11.19 1.38 -22.82
CA ASP A 648 10.69 1.99 -24.06
C ASP A 648 9.36 1.34 -24.42
N PRO A 649 8.29 2.09 -24.73
CA PRO A 649 6.98 1.50 -25.03
C PRO A 649 6.99 0.55 -26.25
N CYS A 650 8.01 0.62 -27.11
CA CYS A 650 8.19 -0.27 -28.25
C CYS A 650 9.11 -1.47 -27.97
N SER A 651 9.53 -1.69 -26.71
CA SER A 651 10.48 -2.75 -26.32
C SER A 651 10.03 -4.16 -26.69
N GLU A 652 8.72 -4.43 -26.70
CA GLU A 652 8.16 -5.72 -27.11
C GLU A 652 8.52 -6.07 -28.56
N TYR A 653 8.36 -5.13 -29.49
CA TYR A 653 8.70 -5.33 -30.91
C TYR A 653 10.20 -5.61 -31.11
N TYR A 654 11.05 -4.92 -30.35
CA TYR A 654 12.50 -5.15 -30.41
C TYR A 654 12.84 -6.56 -29.92
N THR A 655 12.15 -7.00 -28.86
CA THR A 655 12.32 -8.32 -28.26
C THR A 655 11.83 -9.42 -29.19
N HIS A 656 10.67 -9.25 -29.81
CA HIS A 656 10.14 -10.16 -30.84
C HIS A 656 11.15 -10.38 -31.97
N VAL A 657 11.65 -9.30 -32.58
CA VAL A 657 12.60 -9.42 -33.68
C VAL A 657 13.92 -10.06 -33.21
N TYR A 658 14.40 -9.70 -32.02
CA TYR A 658 15.65 -10.25 -31.49
C TYR A 658 15.55 -11.75 -31.21
N MET A 659 14.46 -12.22 -30.59
CA MET A 659 14.24 -13.63 -30.26
C MET A 659 14.00 -14.53 -31.48
N ASN A 660 13.51 -13.96 -32.59
CA ASN A 660 13.31 -14.67 -33.84
C ASN A 660 14.56 -14.75 -34.73
N ARG A 661 15.71 -14.24 -34.29
CA ARG A 661 16.97 -14.42 -35.01
C ARG A 661 17.54 -15.82 -34.80
N GLU A 662 17.91 -16.48 -35.89
CA GLU A 662 18.53 -17.82 -35.86
C GLU A 662 19.80 -17.86 -34.99
N ASP A 663 20.67 -16.85 -35.09
CA ASP A 663 21.90 -16.79 -34.30
C ASP A 663 21.65 -16.56 -32.79
N VAL A 664 20.52 -15.94 -32.43
CA VAL A 664 20.08 -15.82 -31.04
C VAL A 664 19.55 -17.15 -30.53
N GLN A 665 18.66 -17.80 -31.28
CA GLN A 665 18.09 -19.10 -30.91
C GLN A 665 19.17 -20.17 -30.75
N ASP A 666 20.13 -20.23 -31.68
CA ASP A 666 21.25 -21.17 -31.59
C ASP A 666 22.13 -20.91 -30.35
N ALA A 667 22.44 -19.63 -30.05
CA ALA A 667 23.29 -19.26 -28.92
C ALA A 667 22.69 -19.58 -27.55
N ILE A 668 21.37 -19.67 -27.47
CA ILE A 668 20.65 -19.97 -26.23
C ILE A 668 20.07 -21.38 -26.20
N HIS A 669 20.38 -22.19 -27.22
CA HIS A 669 19.88 -23.56 -27.37
C HIS A 669 18.35 -23.65 -27.46
N ALA A 670 17.71 -22.62 -28.01
CA ALA A 670 16.28 -22.56 -28.26
C ALA A 670 15.91 -23.10 -29.65
N ASN A 671 14.61 -23.33 -29.85
CA ASN A 671 14.01 -23.73 -31.13
C ASN A 671 14.67 -24.98 -31.78
N VAL A 672 15.10 -25.93 -30.96
CA VAL A 672 15.81 -27.15 -31.42
C VAL A 672 14.92 -28.08 -32.24
N THR A 673 13.60 -27.96 -32.08
CA THR A 673 12.60 -28.73 -32.83
C THR A 673 12.16 -28.06 -34.12
N LYS A 674 12.63 -26.82 -34.39
CA LYS A 674 12.20 -25.99 -35.53
C LYS A 674 10.67 -25.87 -35.56
N LEU A 675 10.15 -25.16 -34.56
CA LEU A 675 8.74 -24.81 -34.44
C LEU A 675 8.21 -24.27 -35.78
N ASP A 676 6.96 -24.61 -36.11
CA ASP A 676 6.31 -24.24 -37.37
C ASP A 676 5.72 -22.82 -37.37
N HIS A 677 6.05 -22.05 -36.35
CA HIS A 677 5.60 -20.70 -36.07
C HIS A 677 6.75 -19.89 -35.48
N ASP A 678 6.63 -18.57 -35.58
CA ASP A 678 7.58 -17.65 -34.96
C ASP A 678 7.41 -17.64 -33.44
N TRP A 679 8.48 -17.32 -32.72
CA TRP A 679 8.39 -17.05 -31.28
C TRP A 679 7.60 -15.76 -31.07
N GLU A 680 6.63 -15.78 -30.14
CA GLU A 680 5.78 -14.63 -29.82
C GLU A 680 5.85 -14.30 -28.32
N PRO A 681 5.76 -13.00 -27.93
CA PRO A 681 5.67 -12.57 -26.55
C PRO A 681 4.54 -13.24 -25.75
N CYS A 682 3.40 -13.48 -26.40
CA CYS A 682 2.30 -14.29 -25.90
C CYS A 682 1.83 -15.27 -26.98
N SER A 683 1.47 -16.48 -26.58
CA SER A 683 1.17 -17.58 -27.50
C SER A 683 -0.11 -17.34 -28.30
N ASP A 684 -0.03 -17.44 -29.63
CA ASP A 684 -1.19 -17.50 -30.54
C ASP A 684 -1.74 -18.93 -30.73
N ILE A 685 -1.08 -19.92 -30.12
CA ILE A 685 -1.36 -21.35 -30.32
C ILE A 685 -2.25 -21.88 -29.22
N ILE A 686 -2.07 -21.37 -28.00
CA ILE A 686 -2.96 -21.62 -26.88
C ILE A 686 -4.24 -20.80 -27.14
N ARG A 687 -5.28 -21.47 -27.65
CA ARG A 687 -6.54 -20.81 -28.05
C ARG A 687 -7.66 -20.95 -27.04
N GLN A 688 -7.54 -21.93 -26.15
CA GLN A 688 -8.53 -22.21 -25.13
C GLN A 688 -7.81 -22.52 -23.83
N TRP A 689 -8.45 -22.14 -22.73
CA TRP A 689 -7.99 -22.40 -21.38
C TRP A 689 -9.00 -23.31 -20.69
N GLY A 690 -8.59 -24.55 -20.41
CA GLY A 690 -9.48 -25.63 -20.00
C GLY A 690 -10.09 -25.46 -18.61
N ASP A 691 -9.30 -24.92 -17.68
CA ASP A 691 -9.72 -24.64 -16.31
C ASP A 691 -9.04 -23.36 -15.77
N SER A 692 -9.83 -22.55 -15.08
CA SER A 692 -9.42 -21.32 -14.39
C SER A 692 -10.36 -21.14 -13.20
N PRO A 693 -9.99 -21.56 -11.98
CA PRO A 693 -10.77 -21.25 -10.79
C PRO A 693 -11.04 -19.73 -10.69
N SER A 694 -12.17 -19.30 -10.16
CA SER A 694 -12.50 -17.85 -10.12
C SER A 694 -11.81 -17.07 -8.99
N THR A 695 -11.03 -17.75 -8.16
CA THR A 695 -10.23 -17.12 -7.10
C THR A 695 -9.14 -18.04 -6.59
N ILE A 696 -8.03 -17.46 -6.15
CA ILE A 696 -6.93 -18.13 -5.42
C ILE A 696 -6.88 -17.80 -3.92
N ILE A 697 -7.85 -17.06 -3.38
CA ILE A 697 -7.88 -16.67 -1.95
C ILE A 697 -7.70 -17.86 -0.99
N PRO A 698 -8.30 -19.05 -1.22
CA PRO A 698 -8.07 -20.20 -0.35
C PRO A 698 -6.58 -20.59 -0.26
N LEU A 699 -5.85 -20.52 -1.38
CA LEU A 699 -4.42 -20.84 -1.42
C LEU A 699 -3.58 -19.82 -0.64
N LEU A 700 -3.90 -18.53 -0.72
CA LEU A 700 -3.21 -17.51 0.10
C LEU A 700 -3.36 -17.80 1.60
N LYS A 701 -4.54 -18.22 2.04
CA LYS A 701 -4.78 -18.62 3.44
C LYS A 701 -3.97 -19.87 3.80
N GLU A 702 -3.91 -20.87 2.90
CA GLU A 702 -3.13 -22.10 3.13
C GLU A 702 -1.65 -21.77 3.36
N PHE A 703 -1.08 -20.87 2.57
CA PHE A 703 0.33 -20.51 2.68
C PHE A 703 0.66 -19.80 3.98
N MET A 704 -0.25 -18.93 4.45
CA MET A 704 -0.14 -18.29 5.76
C MET A 704 -0.15 -19.34 6.89
N GLU A 705 -1.01 -20.36 6.80
CA GLU A 705 -1.07 -21.45 7.78
C GLU A 705 0.17 -22.37 7.73
N ASN A 706 0.80 -22.51 6.56
CA ASN A 706 2.01 -23.29 6.35
C ASN A 706 3.31 -22.49 6.59
N ASN A 707 3.23 -21.27 7.14
CA ASN A 707 4.37 -20.40 7.45
C ASN A 707 5.22 -20.00 6.22
N LEU A 708 4.60 -19.95 5.03
CA LEU A 708 5.23 -19.38 3.86
C LEU A 708 5.11 -17.85 3.91
N ARG A 709 6.14 -17.16 3.42
CA ARG A 709 6.09 -15.70 3.22
C ARG A 709 5.18 -15.38 2.03
N VAL A 710 4.11 -14.61 2.25
CA VAL A 710 3.15 -14.25 1.20
C VAL A 710 3.16 -12.75 0.98
N TRP A 711 3.72 -12.31 -0.15
CA TRP A 711 3.73 -10.90 -0.54
C TRP A 711 2.93 -10.71 -1.82
N VAL A 712 2.03 -9.73 -1.79
CA VAL A 712 1.29 -9.24 -2.96
C VAL A 712 1.74 -7.81 -3.19
N PHE A 713 2.04 -7.45 -4.44
CA PHE A 713 2.36 -6.06 -4.76
C PHE A 713 1.64 -5.58 -6.01
N SER A 714 1.38 -4.28 -6.11
CA SER A 714 0.76 -3.69 -7.30
C SER A 714 1.38 -2.35 -7.65
N GLY A 715 1.68 -2.14 -8.93
CA GLY A 715 1.94 -0.81 -9.47
C GLY A 715 0.66 0.04 -9.43
N ASP A 716 0.75 1.26 -8.92
CA ASP A 716 -0.42 2.12 -8.71
C ASP A 716 -0.87 2.92 -9.94
N THR A 717 -0.22 2.71 -11.08
CA THR A 717 -0.63 3.25 -12.38
C THR A 717 -1.08 2.16 -13.36
N ASP A 718 -1.14 0.91 -12.92
CA ASP A 718 -1.71 -0.19 -13.70
C ASP A 718 -3.22 -0.04 -13.82
N GLY A 719 -3.75 -0.06 -15.04
CA GLY A 719 -5.17 -0.10 -15.31
C GLY A 719 -5.72 -1.51 -15.57
N ARG A 720 -4.87 -2.51 -15.79
CA ARG A 720 -5.32 -3.88 -16.14
C ARG A 720 -5.66 -4.71 -14.90
N VAL A 721 -4.78 -4.71 -13.90
CA VAL A 721 -5.03 -5.31 -12.58
C VAL A 721 -4.66 -4.30 -11.49
N PRO A 722 -5.46 -3.24 -11.34
CA PRO A 722 -5.10 -2.10 -10.50
C PRO A 722 -5.01 -2.45 -9.01
N VAL A 723 -4.41 -1.53 -8.25
CA VAL A 723 -4.36 -1.57 -6.77
C VAL A 723 -5.74 -1.77 -6.14
N THR A 724 -6.79 -1.23 -6.75
CA THR A 724 -8.19 -1.39 -6.30
C THR A 724 -8.64 -2.85 -6.33
N SER A 725 -8.40 -3.56 -7.43
CA SER A 725 -8.67 -4.99 -7.62
C SER A 725 -8.03 -5.81 -6.51
N THR A 726 -6.71 -5.68 -6.35
CA THR A 726 -5.96 -6.38 -5.30
C THR A 726 -6.49 -6.07 -3.89
N LYS A 727 -6.79 -4.80 -3.59
CA LYS A 727 -7.33 -4.42 -2.27
C LYS A 727 -8.70 -5.04 -2.02
N TYR A 728 -9.55 -5.12 -3.03
CA TYR A 728 -10.86 -5.75 -2.90
C TYR A 728 -10.74 -7.24 -2.62
N SER A 729 -9.87 -7.96 -3.34
CA SER A 729 -9.64 -9.39 -3.07
C SER A 729 -9.08 -9.63 -1.66
N LEU A 730 -8.10 -8.83 -1.23
CA LEU A 730 -7.55 -8.94 0.13
C LEU A 730 -8.57 -8.60 1.22
N ASN A 731 -9.51 -7.68 0.94
CA ASN A 731 -10.59 -7.36 1.87
C ASN A 731 -11.57 -8.54 2.05
N LEU A 732 -11.82 -9.34 1.00
CA LEU A 732 -12.65 -10.56 1.10
C LEU A 732 -12.07 -11.61 2.06
N MET A 733 -10.74 -11.59 2.28
CA MET A 733 -10.10 -12.48 3.25
C MET A 733 -10.47 -12.15 4.70
N ASN A 734 -10.98 -10.93 4.98
CA ASN A 734 -11.37 -10.45 6.30
C ASN A 734 -10.27 -10.61 7.36
N LEU A 735 -9.01 -10.39 6.95
CA LEU A 735 -7.85 -10.50 7.81
C LEU A 735 -7.70 -9.23 8.68
N PRO A 736 -7.48 -9.35 9.99
CA PRO A 736 -7.13 -8.20 10.81
C PRO A 736 -5.79 -7.60 10.36
N VAL A 737 -5.69 -6.28 10.42
CA VAL A 737 -4.45 -5.55 10.09
C VAL A 737 -3.47 -5.66 11.26
N LYS A 738 -2.27 -6.18 10.99
CA LYS A 738 -1.16 -6.29 11.96
C LYS A 738 -0.32 -5.00 11.99
N THR A 739 0.08 -4.51 10.82
CA THR A 739 0.77 -3.22 10.65
C THR A 739 -0.05 -2.35 9.71
N SER A 740 -0.53 -1.21 10.20
CA SER A 740 -1.35 -0.29 9.43
C SER A 740 -0.64 0.23 8.19
N TRP A 741 -1.43 0.58 7.17
CA TRP A 741 -0.96 1.24 5.95
C TRP A 741 0.06 2.35 6.24
N HIS A 742 1.27 2.21 5.71
CA HIS A 742 2.39 3.13 5.93
C HIS A 742 3.22 3.28 4.66
N PRO A 743 3.91 4.42 4.46
CA PRO A 743 4.83 4.58 3.35
C PRO A 743 6.10 3.75 3.57
N TRP A 744 6.67 3.22 2.50
CA TRP A 744 8.01 2.62 2.50
C TRP A 744 8.94 3.42 1.59
N LEU A 745 10.21 3.47 1.98
CA LEU A 745 11.24 4.25 1.28
C LEU A 745 12.41 3.37 0.93
N TYR A 746 13.04 3.65 -0.20
CA TYR A 746 14.31 3.04 -0.59
C TYR A 746 15.32 4.11 -0.92
N GLN A 747 16.44 4.15 -0.18
CA GLN A 747 17.50 5.15 -0.32
C GLN A 747 16.99 6.61 -0.28
N GLY A 748 16.00 6.89 0.57
CA GLY A 748 15.42 8.23 0.74
C GLY A 748 14.37 8.62 -0.32
N GLU A 749 14.10 7.76 -1.30
CA GLU A 749 13.02 7.96 -2.28
C GLU A 749 11.79 7.15 -1.89
N MET A 750 10.60 7.71 -2.15
CA MET A 750 9.33 7.03 -1.87
C MET A 750 9.18 5.82 -2.78
N GLY A 751 9.02 4.63 -2.19
CA GLY A 751 8.77 3.40 -2.93
C GLY A 751 7.29 3.15 -3.16
N GLY A 752 6.46 3.52 -2.19
CA GLY A 752 5.01 3.37 -2.23
C GLY A 752 4.49 3.18 -0.83
N PHE A 753 3.47 2.34 -0.66
CA PHE A 753 2.87 2.05 0.64
C PHE A 753 2.82 0.56 0.91
N ALA A 754 2.81 0.16 2.17
CA ALA A 754 2.69 -1.23 2.59
C ALA A 754 1.71 -1.38 3.74
N GLN A 755 1.09 -2.55 3.83
CA GLN A 755 0.25 -2.98 4.95
C GLN A 755 0.50 -4.46 5.22
N VAL A 756 0.60 -4.81 6.49
CA VAL A 756 0.81 -6.19 6.93
C VAL A 756 -0.46 -6.68 7.63
N TYR A 757 -0.94 -7.84 7.23
CA TYR A 757 -2.09 -8.50 7.83
C TYR A 757 -1.64 -9.58 8.81
N GLU A 758 -2.55 -9.95 9.71
CA GLU A 758 -2.39 -11.13 10.55
C GLU A 758 -2.10 -12.38 9.72
N GLY A 759 -1.12 -13.20 10.15
CA GLY A 759 -0.57 -14.31 9.35
C GLY A 759 0.55 -13.89 8.40
N ASP A 760 1.09 -12.68 8.57
CA ASP A 760 2.28 -12.14 7.89
C ASP A 760 2.15 -11.98 6.36
N LEU A 761 0.92 -11.92 5.85
CA LEU A 761 0.66 -11.47 4.48
C LEU A 761 0.96 -9.98 4.36
N THR A 762 1.83 -9.61 3.42
CA THR A 762 2.19 -8.22 3.15
C THR A 762 1.61 -7.79 1.80
N PHE A 763 0.91 -6.66 1.79
CA PHE A 763 0.50 -5.98 0.56
C PHE A 763 1.31 -4.69 0.40
N ALA A 764 1.92 -4.49 -0.77
CA ALA A 764 2.69 -3.30 -1.08
C ALA A 764 2.25 -2.65 -2.41
N THR A 765 2.27 -1.33 -2.48
CA THR A 765 2.16 -0.60 -3.74
C THR A 765 3.53 -0.09 -4.17
N VAL A 766 3.71 0.07 -5.48
CA VAL A 766 4.89 0.74 -6.04
C VAL A 766 4.45 2.00 -6.78
N LEU A 767 4.86 3.15 -6.25
CA LEU A 767 4.40 4.46 -6.70
C LEU A 767 4.91 4.79 -8.10
N GLY A 768 3.98 5.09 -9.02
CA GLY A 768 4.24 5.42 -10.41
C GLY A 768 4.62 4.22 -11.28
N ALA A 769 4.35 3.00 -10.82
CA ALA A 769 4.61 1.78 -11.59
C ALA A 769 3.32 1.27 -12.25
N GLY A 770 3.43 0.83 -13.50
CA GLY A 770 2.35 0.11 -14.18
C GLY A 770 2.32 -1.37 -13.83
N HIS A 771 1.69 -2.17 -14.70
CA HIS A 771 1.52 -3.63 -14.59
C HIS A 771 2.85 -4.34 -14.35
N GLN A 772 3.82 -4.04 -15.22
CA GLN A 772 5.19 -4.55 -15.16
C GLN A 772 6.05 -3.67 -14.25
N VAL A 773 5.84 -3.80 -12.94
CA VAL A 773 6.51 -2.95 -11.94
C VAL A 773 8.03 -2.85 -12.14
N PRO A 774 8.77 -3.94 -12.42
CA PRO A 774 10.22 -3.85 -12.65
C PRO A 774 10.61 -3.07 -13.91
N SER A 775 9.73 -2.98 -14.91
CA SER A 775 9.96 -2.16 -16.12
C SER A 775 9.82 -0.66 -15.87
N TYR A 776 8.85 -0.27 -15.04
CA TYR A 776 8.50 1.14 -14.80
C TYR A 776 9.26 1.76 -13.62
N LYS A 777 9.51 0.97 -12.57
CA LYS A 777 10.22 1.40 -11.35
C LYS A 777 11.29 0.38 -10.94
N PRO A 778 12.30 0.14 -11.79
CA PRO A 778 13.27 -0.95 -11.61
C PRO A 778 14.02 -0.89 -10.28
N LYS A 779 14.45 0.30 -9.86
CA LYS A 779 15.13 0.51 -8.58
C LYS A 779 14.26 0.08 -7.38
N ASN A 780 12.99 0.50 -7.39
CA ASN A 780 12.04 0.17 -6.32
C ASN A 780 11.63 -1.31 -6.38
N ALA A 781 11.51 -1.90 -7.56
CA ALA A 781 11.24 -3.32 -7.74
C ALA A 781 12.38 -4.19 -7.19
N LEU A 782 13.64 -3.84 -7.47
CA LEU A 782 14.81 -4.53 -6.91
C LEU A 782 14.84 -4.42 -5.38
N ALA A 783 14.51 -3.25 -4.83
CA ALA A 783 14.37 -3.08 -3.39
C ALA A 783 13.29 -4.00 -2.81
N LEU A 784 12.10 -4.00 -3.41
CA LEU A 784 10.97 -4.80 -2.98
C LEU A 784 11.31 -6.29 -2.92
N VAL A 785 11.92 -6.85 -3.98
CA VAL A 785 12.32 -8.27 -3.98
C VAL A 785 13.45 -8.54 -2.97
N THR A 786 14.38 -7.61 -2.77
CA THR A 786 15.47 -7.77 -1.79
C THR A 786 14.91 -7.88 -0.36
N HIS A 787 13.98 -7.00 0.01
CA HIS A 787 13.30 -7.06 1.31
C HIS A 787 12.47 -8.34 1.44
N PHE A 788 11.73 -8.72 0.38
CA PHE A 788 10.98 -9.98 0.36
C PHE A 788 11.88 -11.20 0.62
N LEU A 789 13.02 -11.31 -0.06
CA LEU A 789 13.91 -12.47 0.05
C LEU A 789 14.59 -12.54 1.41
N THR A 790 15.11 -11.41 1.91
CA THR A 790 15.76 -11.31 3.22
C THR A 790 14.77 -11.45 4.39
N GLY A 791 13.48 -11.22 4.14
CA GLY A 791 12.45 -11.17 5.18
C GLY A 791 12.48 -9.89 6.00
N GLU A 792 13.15 -8.85 5.49
CA GLU A 792 13.13 -7.53 6.07
C GLU A 792 11.80 -6.82 5.75
N PRO A 793 11.20 -6.11 6.71
CA PRO A 793 9.97 -5.35 6.46
C PRO A 793 10.22 -4.20 5.48
N LEU A 794 9.17 -3.80 4.76
CA LEU A 794 9.17 -2.57 3.95
C LEU A 794 8.92 -1.35 4.86
N ASP A 795 9.90 -1.00 5.67
CA ASP A 795 9.78 0.13 6.60
C ASP A 795 10.12 1.47 5.93
N GLY A 796 9.59 2.56 6.48
CA GLY A 796 10.15 3.90 6.24
C GLY A 796 11.50 4.08 6.96
N PRO A 797 12.21 5.21 6.81
CA PRO A 797 13.44 5.47 7.57
C PRO A 797 13.15 5.32 9.06
N GLY A 798 13.82 4.33 9.68
CA GLY A 798 13.54 3.85 11.03
C GLY A 798 13.87 4.86 12.13
N ASN A 799 12.95 4.91 13.11
CA ASN A 799 13.04 5.29 14.54
C ASN A 799 13.86 6.50 14.97
#